data_AF-A0A2G8KLS0-F1
#
_entry.id   AF-A0A2G8KLS0-F1
#
_cell.length_a   1.000
_cell.length_b   1.000
_cell.length_c   1.000
_cell.angle_alpha   90.00
_cell.angle_beta   90.00
_cell.angle_gamma   90.00
#
_symmetry.space_group_name_H-M   'P 1'
#
loop_
_entity.id
_entity.type
_entity.pdbx_description
1 polymer ?
#
loop_
_entity_poly.entity_id
_entity_poly.type
_entity_poly.pdbx_seq_one_letter_code
_entity_poly.pdbx_strand_id
1 'polypeptide(L)'
;MSRSLFGLGEAVTGRQGDRLQYDPLHSLARTGRIKLVLFSEDQLALNPLFGDISFDDVENFIRRWRMEMGVLSICDVVWNHTSFDSPWLKEHPECAYNVKNSPHLRPAYVLDRILWHATLDVIAGKYQDMGITKIIDREDQLEGLRDVISNMILPKYKLEQFYQVDNEATVDRFRQLVRATDKVHPAHESAPWKVTLVQDKEYKRLGSQVDMDLALVHFNIFREFAEDEEERIDKCCSAFKHHLVELNHHAHLAMNEDLRHAVDNLIANVRYHHIEDHGPRLTKVTEENPLVKCYFRNYGPTMEVEEEEAVMDTDRAPLIMASNGWVMGDDPLKNFAESSSKVYLRRELINWGDSIKLRYGEKPEDCPFLWNHMMEYTRIVARMFHGFRIDNCHSTPIHVAEYLLDEARRVRSDLYVIAELFTASENIDNIFVNRLGINSLIREAMSAGDAHEQGRLIYRYGGEPVGSFIQPPKRPLSPSIAHALLMDVTHDNQCPIEVRSIYDPLPSTALVSMASCATGTTKGFDDLVPHQIHVVTDDRLYCSWNPETAAGSDSRSTYRGILAAKAALNNLHQTLGRSGYTQVYVDQLDENIIAVTRHSPGSHKSVILVARTAFNHPENANYTGHVAPLCIPGQVEEIILEARLVSKDAPFYKKSDTHINGLTSFEVDMRQHIQIFSSKMVELHNMDDKAGDLVQELDFVSFPPGSVIAFK
;
A
#
# COMPACT_ATOMS: atom_id res chain seq x y z
N MET A 1 -6.91 -1.61 -10.51
CA MET A 1 -7.43 -0.82 -9.36
C MET A 1 -8.36 -1.63 -8.46
N SER A 2 -7.87 -2.06 -7.29
CA SER A 2 -8.73 -2.52 -6.19
C SER A 2 -9.49 -1.31 -5.64
N ARG A 3 -10.80 -1.41 -5.56
CA ARG A 3 -11.64 -0.53 -4.76
C ARG A 3 -12.44 -1.45 -3.87
N SER A 4 -12.24 -1.34 -2.56
CA SER A 4 -12.92 -2.17 -1.58
C SER A 4 -13.94 -1.33 -0.81
N LEU A 5 -15.08 -1.95 -0.51
CA LEU A 5 -16.05 -1.41 0.43
C LEU A 5 -15.81 -2.05 1.78
N PHE A 6 -15.65 -1.21 2.80
CA PHE A 6 -15.57 -1.65 4.19
C PHE A 6 -16.87 -1.34 4.90
N GLY A 7 -17.48 -2.36 5.52
CA GLY A 7 -18.56 -2.16 6.48
C GLY A 7 -17.98 -1.93 7.87
N LEU A 8 -18.36 -0.84 8.53
CA LEU A 8 -18.17 -0.67 9.97
C LEU A 8 -19.50 -0.98 10.67
N GLY A 9 -19.62 -2.14 11.29
CA GLY A 9 -20.81 -2.47 12.08
C GLY A 9 -20.75 -1.83 13.47
N GLU A 10 -21.72 -0.96 13.81
CA GLU A 10 -22.10 -0.76 15.22
C GLU A 10 -23.31 -1.65 15.50
N ALA A 11 -23.24 -2.59 16.46
CA ALA A 11 -24.48 -3.18 16.96
C ALA A 11 -25.23 -2.11 17.77
N VAL A 12 -26.04 -1.28 17.12
CA VAL A 12 -26.86 -0.26 17.76
C VAL A 12 -27.97 -0.96 18.55
N THR A 13 -27.75 -1.20 19.83
CA THR A 13 -28.83 -1.55 20.77
C THR A 13 -29.33 -0.26 21.41
N GLY A 14 -30.31 0.38 20.75
CA GLY A 14 -31.14 1.39 21.39
C GLY A 14 -31.94 0.77 22.54
N ARG A 15 -32.02 1.48 23.67
CA ARG A 15 -32.70 1.00 24.90
C ARG A 15 -34.22 0.83 24.73
N GLN A 16 -34.69 -0.19 25.45
CA GLN A 16 -36.03 -0.43 26.04
C GLN A 16 -37.18 -0.89 25.14
N GLY A 17 -37.62 -2.13 25.42
CA GLY A 17 -38.96 -2.64 25.12
C GLY A 17 -38.91 -3.92 24.30
N ASP A 18 -39.06 -5.07 24.96
CA ASP A 18 -39.40 -6.39 24.44
C ASP A 18 -39.44 -6.56 22.92
N ARG A 19 -38.34 -7.10 22.33
CA ARG A 19 -38.29 -8.22 21.35
C ARG A 19 -37.12 -8.10 20.36
N LEU A 20 -36.55 -9.27 20.10
CA LEU A 20 -35.61 -9.67 19.04
C LEU A 20 -34.16 -9.19 19.17
N GLN A 21 -33.34 -10.08 19.72
CA GLN A 21 -31.89 -10.09 19.65
C GLN A 21 -31.46 -10.35 18.20
N TYR A 22 -31.18 -9.29 17.44
CA TYR A 22 -30.57 -9.41 16.11
C TYR A 22 -29.05 -9.37 16.25
N ASP A 23 -28.43 -10.54 16.08
CA ASP A 23 -26.98 -10.70 15.99
C ASP A 23 -26.48 -9.99 14.72
N PRO A 24 -25.52 -9.04 14.80
CA PRO A 24 -25.05 -8.26 13.64
C PRO A 24 -24.60 -9.13 12.47
N LEU A 25 -24.07 -10.33 12.74
CA LEU A 25 -23.67 -11.31 11.73
C LEU A 25 -24.84 -11.94 10.97
N HIS A 26 -26.02 -12.07 11.59
CA HIS A 26 -27.22 -12.57 10.90
C HIS A 26 -27.76 -11.56 9.87
N SER A 27 -27.54 -10.26 10.08
CA SER A 27 -27.99 -9.22 9.14
C SER A 27 -27.06 -9.09 7.93
N LEU A 28 -25.77 -9.28 8.18
CA LEU A 28 -24.68 -9.33 7.20
C LEU A 28 -24.82 -10.53 6.23
N ALA A 29 -25.63 -11.53 6.60
CA ALA A 29 -25.89 -12.76 5.84
C ALA A 29 -26.81 -12.63 4.61
N ARG A 30 -27.21 -11.42 4.21
CA ARG A 30 -28.14 -11.21 3.08
C ARG A 30 -27.51 -10.79 1.75
N THR A 31 -26.23 -10.45 1.69
CA THR A 31 -25.61 -9.95 0.45
C THR A 31 -24.32 -10.68 0.11
N GLY A 32 -24.45 -11.81 -0.61
CA GLY A 32 -23.34 -12.58 -1.18
C GLY A 32 -22.71 -11.94 -2.42
N ARG A 33 -22.26 -10.68 -2.34
CA ARG A 33 -21.47 -10.01 -3.41
C ARG A 33 -20.58 -8.94 -2.82
N ILE A 34 -19.25 -9.14 -2.72
CA ILE A 34 -18.33 -8.03 -2.46
C ILE A 34 -17.00 -8.19 -3.21
N LYS A 35 -17.05 -8.05 -4.54
CA LYS A 35 -15.98 -7.38 -5.29
C LYS A 35 -16.61 -6.12 -5.87
N LEU A 36 -16.87 -5.12 -5.02
CA LEU A 36 -17.51 -3.88 -5.46
C LEU A 36 -16.43 -2.86 -5.82
N VAL A 37 -15.96 -2.92 -7.06
CA VAL A 37 -15.39 -1.71 -7.68
C VAL A 37 -16.58 -0.82 -8.02
N LEU A 38 -16.96 0.06 -7.09
CA LEU A 38 -18.21 0.83 -7.17
C LEU A 38 -18.26 1.74 -8.39
N PHE A 39 -17.14 2.39 -8.68
CA PHE A 39 -16.98 3.34 -9.77
C PHE A 39 -16.27 2.66 -10.95
N SER A 40 -16.56 3.06 -12.18
CA SER A 40 -15.88 2.55 -13.38
C SER A 40 -14.48 3.15 -13.53
N GLU A 41 -13.89 3.08 -14.72
CA GLU A 41 -12.75 3.89 -15.12
C GLU A 41 -12.96 5.40 -14.92
N ASP A 42 -14.22 5.87 -14.86
CA ASP A 42 -14.57 7.24 -14.49
C ASP A 42 -15.07 7.31 -13.03
N GLN A 43 -14.43 8.14 -12.21
CA GLN A 43 -14.81 8.37 -10.81
C GLN A 43 -16.22 8.97 -10.65
N LEU A 44 -16.78 9.59 -11.69
CA LEU A 44 -18.13 10.17 -11.67
C LEU A 44 -19.18 9.23 -12.26
N ALA A 45 -18.82 7.99 -12.60
CA ALA A 45 -19.73 6.97 -13.10
C ALA A 45 -19.70 5.70 -12.24
N LEU A 46 -20.87 5.12 -12.00
CA LEU A 46 -20.98 3.81 -11.38
C LEU A 46 -20.54 2.72 -12.35
N ASN A 47 -20.02 1.62 -11.80
CA ASN A 47 -19.61 0.47 -12.60
C ASN A 47 -20.82 -0.13 -13.34
N PRO A 48 -20.77 -0.28 -14.67
CA PRO A 48 -21.90 -0.77 -15.46
C PRO A 48 -22.33 -2.20 -15.10
N LEU A 49 -21.50 -2.97 -14.39
CA LEU A 49 -21.86 -4.29 -13.87
C LEU A 49 -23.03 -4.25 -12.86
N PHE A 50 -23.33 -3.08 -12.27
CA PHE A 50 -24.50 -2.90 -11.42
C PHE A 50 -25.81 -2.71 -12.21
N GLY A 51 -25.74 -2.54 -13.53
CA GLY A 51 -26.87 -2.20 -14.37
C GLY A 51 -27.25 -0.72 -14.28
N ASP A 52 -28.52 -0.42 -14.53
CA ASP A 52 -29.06 0.95 -14.49
C ASP A 52 -29.35 1.36 -13.04
N ILE A 53 -28.28 1.69 -12.31
CA ILE A 53 -28.30 2.11 -10.90
C ILE A 53 -27.73 3.52 -10.81
N SER A 54 -28.40 4.39 -10.06
CA SER A 54 -27.95 5.76 -9.79
C SER A 54 -27.17 5.86 -8.46
N PHE A 55 -26.45 6.97 -8.26
CA PHE A 55 -25.86 7.27 -6.95
C PHE A 55 -26.90 7.37 -5.84
N ASP A 56 -28.12 7.81 -6.14
CA ASP A 56 -29.20 7.90 -5.14
C ASP A 56 -29.72 6.52 -4.75
N ASP A 57 -29.70 5.54 -5.67
CA ASP A 57 -30.01 4.14 -5.35
C ASP A 57 -28.96 3.54 -4.41
N VAL A 58 -27.69 3.85 -4.64
CA VAL A 58 -26.59 3.46 -3.75
C VAL A 58 -26.75 4.12 -2.38
N GLU A 59 -27.03 5.41 -2.33
CA GLU A 59 -27.29 6.14 -1.08
C GLU A 59 -28.45 5.52 -0.29
N ASN A 60 -29.56 5.21 -0.98
CA ASN A 60 -30.71 4.55 -0.38
C ASN A 60 -30.38 3.15 0.13
N PHE A 61 -29.51 2.41 -0.56
CA PHE A 61 -29.01 1.11 -0.12
C PHE A 61 -28.16 1.23 1.15
N ILE A 62 -27.19 2.14 1.18
CA ILE A 62 -26.34 2.38 2.36
C ILE A 62 -27.18 2.87 3.55
N ARG A 63 -28.18 3.73 3.32
CA ARG A 63 -29.11 4.17 4.36
C ARG A 63 -29.91 3.01 4.93
N ARG A 64 -30.39 2.08 4.11
CA ARG A 64 -31.09 0.87 4.60
C ARG A 64 -30.18 0.01 5.45
N TRP A 65 -28.93 -0.21 5.04
CA TRP A 65 -27.95 -0.96 5.84
C TRP A 65 -27.74 -0.35 7.22
N ARG A 66 -27.60 0.96 7.31
CA ARG A 66 -27.52 1.64 8.61
C ARG A 66 -28.78 1.44 9.44
N MET A 67 -29.95 1.71 8.86
CA MET A 67 -31.21 1.72 9.61
C MET A 67 -31.71 0.33 10.00
N GLU A 68 -31.51 -0.67 9.14
CA GLU A 68 -32.00 -2.04 9.33
C GLU A 68 -30.97 -2.95 10.00
N MET A 69 -29.67 -2.69 9.81
CA MET A 69 -28.59 -3.59 10.26
C MET A 69 -27.62 -2.95 11.25
N GLY A 70 -27.74 -1.64 11.53
CA GLY A 70 -26.78 -0.91 12.36
C GLY A 70 -25.39 -0.74 11.72
N VAL A 71 -25.26 -1.01 10.41
CA VAL A 71 -23.97 -0.99 9.72
C VAL A 71 -23.70 0.40 9.12
N LEU A 72 -22.64 1.04 9.57
CA LEU A 72 -22.03 2.18 8.89
C LEU A 72 -21.13 1.68 7.75
N SER A 73 -20.88 2.53 6.76
CA SER A 73 -20.19 2.11 5.54
C SER A 73 -19.12 3.12 5.17
N ILE A 74 -17.95 2.60 4.84
CA ILE A 74 -16.78 3.33 4.37
C ILE A 74 -16.50 2.95 2.92
N CYS A 75 -16.09 3.93 2.13
CA CYS A 75 -15.61 3.72 0.77
C CYS A 75 -14.12 4.06 0.66
N ASP A 76 -13.37 3.26 -0.11
CA ASP A 76 -12.06 3.68 -0.59
C ASP A 76 -12.18 4.94 -1.44
N VAL A 77 -11.28 5.89 -1.20
CA VAL A 77 -11.06 7.06 -2.05
C VAL A 77 -9.67 7.03 -2.64
N VAL A 78 -9.59 7.23 -3.95
CA VAL A 78 -8.33 7.20 -4.72
C VAL A 78 -8.15 8.56 -5.39
N TRP A 79 -7.17 9.33 -4.91
CA TRP A 79 -6.90 10.67 -5.40
C TRP A 79 -5.58 10.78 -6.17
N ASN A 80 -4.63 9.87 -5.97
CA ASN A 80 -3.30 9.95 -6.55
C ASN A 80 -3.21 9.44 -8.01
N HIS A 81 -4.17 8.63 -8.47
CA HIS A 81 -4.18 8.03 -9.81
C HIS A 81 -5.59 7.77 -10.37
N THR A 82 -5.66 7.46 -11.65
CA THR A 82 -6.87 7.03 -12.36
C THR A 82 -6.56 5.96 -13.42
N SER A 83 -7.58 5.33 -14.01
CA SER A 83 -7.38 4.32 -15.06
C SER A 83 -6.77 4.95 -16.31
N PHE A 84 -5.87 4.23 -16.99
CA PHE A 84 -5.40 4.66 -18.31
C PHE A 84 -6.52 4.69 -19.36
N ASP A 85 -7.64 4.00 -19.11
CA ASP A 85 -8.79 3.98 -20.01
C ASP A 85 -9.84 5.04 -19.68
N SER A 86 -9.57 5.91 -18.70
CA SER A 86 -10.49 7.00 -18.32
C SER A 86 -10.75 7.91 -19.54
N PRO A 87 -12.02 8.06 -20.00
CA PRO A 87 -12.31 8.80 -21.22
C PRO A 87 -11.84 10.25 -21.17
N TRP A 88 -12.02 10.90 -20.02
CA TRP A 88 -11.69 12.30 -19.79
C TRP A 88 -10.18 12.60 -19.86
N LEU A 89 -9.29 11.60 -19.68
CA LEU A 89 -7.84 11.84 -19.76
C LEU A 89 -7.39 12.27 -21.15
N LYS A 90 -8.02 11.76 -22.22
CA LYS A 90 -7.67 12.14 -23.59
C LYS A 90 -8.12 13.57 -23.92
N GLU A 91 -9.20 14.01 -23.30
CA GLU A 91 -9.74 15.37 -23.42
C GLU A 91 -8.95 16.36 -22.56
N HIS A 92 -8.47 15.90 -21.40
CA HIS A 92 -7.73 16.67 -20.39
C HIS A 92 -6.36 16.07 -20.05
N PRO A 93 -5.44 15.94 -21.03
CA PRO A 93 -4.14 15.32 -20.81
C PRO A 93 -3.23 16.09 -19.83
N GLU A 94 -3.53 17.36 -19.57
CA GLU A 94 -2.85 18.19 -18.57
C GLU A 94 -3.01 17.68 -17.13
N CYS A 95 -4.01 16.82 -16.89
CA CYS A 95 -4.30 16.20 -15.60
C CYS A 95 -3.32 15.07 -15.23
N ALA A 96 -2.53 14.59 -16.17
CA ALA A 96 -1.47 13.61 -15.93
C ALA A 96 -0.09 14.26 -15.96
N TYR A 97 0.88 13.64 -15.28
CA TYR A 97 2.28 13.92 -15.60
C TYR A 97 2.55 13.36 -17.00
N ASN A 98 2.93 14.22 -17.94
CA ASN A 98 3.20 13.84 -19.32
C ASN A 98 4.48 14.51 -19.83
N VAL A 99 5.03 14.03 -20.94
CA VAL A 99 6.32 14.52 -21.45
C VAL A 99 6.29 15.97 -21.96
N LYS A 100 5.10 16.60 -22.05
CA LYS A 100 4.94 18.01 -22.43
C LYS A 100 4.91 18.95 -21.22
N ASN A 101 4.12 18.63 -20.20
CA ASN A 101 4.01 19.45 -18.98
C ASN A 101 5.08 19.11 -17.93
N SER A 102 5.75 17.96 -18.08
CA SER A 102 6.78 17.43 -17.20
C SER A 102 8.01 17.00 -18.02
N PRO A 103 8.69 17.95 -18.69
CA PRO A 103 9.75 17.64 -19.67
C PRO A 103 10.94 16.87 -19.07
N HIS A 104 11.17 16.95 -17.75
CA HIS A 104 12.17 16.13 -17.06
C HIS A 104 11.92 14.62 -17.18
N LEU A 105 10.71 14.20 -17.56
CA LEU A 105 10.35 12.80 -17.82
C LEU A 105 10.71 12.33 -19.24
N ARG A 106 11.07 13.22 -20.17
CA ARG A 106 11.40 12.85 -21.57
C ARG A 106 12.53 11.80 -21.66
N PRO A 107 13.66 11.93 -20.93
CA PRO A 107 14.70 10.89 -20.96
C PRO A 107 14.20 9.54 -20.42
N ALA A 108 13.34 9.58 -19.40
CA ALA A 108 12.75 8.37 -18.82
C ALA A 108 11.74 7.70 -19.76
N TYR A 109 11.01 8.47 -20.58
CA TYR A 109 10.14 7.92 -21.62
C TYR A 109 10.94 7.24 -22.73
N VAL A 110 12.01 7.88 -23.23
CA VAL A 110 12.86 7.26 -24.26
C VAL A 110 13.47 5.95 -23.75
N LEU A 111 13.96 5.94 -22.51
CA LEU A 111 14.41 4.71 -21.86
C LEU A 111 13.29 3.65 -21.78
N ASP A 112 12.04 4.04 -21.61
CA ASP A 112 10.90 3.12 -21.46
C ASP A 112 10.64 2.40 -22.78
N ARG A 113 10.72 3.16 -23.88
CA ARG A 113 10.62 2.63 -25.22
C ARG A 113 11.80 1.73 -25.57
N ILE A 114 13.02 2.11 -25.21
CA ILE A 114 14.20 1.24 -25.40
C ILE A 114 14.02 -0.12 -24.72
N LEU A 115 13.54 -0.14 -23.47
CA LEU A 115 13.33 -1.39 -22.72
C LEU A 115 12.14 -2.21 -23.24
N TRP A 116 11.09 -1.55 -23.73
CA TRP A 116 9.98 -2.20 -24.43
C TRP A 116 10.47 -2.91 -25.70
N HIS A 117 11.28 -2.24 -26.53
CA HIS A 117 11.86 -2.84 -27.73
C HIS A 117 12.86 -3.94 -27.40
N ALA A 118 13.63 -3.82 -26.31
CA ALA A 118 14.46 -4.92 -25.80
C ALA A 118 13.61 -6.14 -25.41
N THR A 119 12.42 -5.93 -24.85
CA THR A 119 11.45 -7.02 -24.57
C THR A 119 11.02 -7.69 -25.88
N LEU A 120 10.65 -6.91 -26.91
CA LEU A 120 10.26 -7.46 -28.21
C LEU A 120 11.39 -8.26 -28.87
N ASP A 121 12.63 -7.75 -28.79
CA ASP A 121 13.83 -8.44 -29.28
C ASP A 121 14.05 -9.79 -28.57
N VAL A 122 13.83 -9.86 -27.25
CA VAL A 122 13.90 -11.12 -26.47
C VAL A 122 12.79 -12.09 -26.90
N ILE A 123 11.56 -11.62 -27.09
CA ILE A 123 10.43 -12.42 -27.57
C ILE A 123 10.73 -12.99 -28.96
N ALA A 124 11.30 -12.18 -29.85
CA ALA A 124 11.71 -12.55 -31.20
C ALA A 124 12.93 -13.49 -31.24
N GLY A 125 13.63 -13.68 -30.11
CA GLY A 125 14.76 -14.58 -30.00
C GLY A 125 16.10 -14.01 -30.48
N LYS A 126 16.22 -12.69 -30.60
CA LYS A 126 17.42 -12.01 -31.12
C LYS A 126 18.68 -12.27 -30.31
N TYR A 127 18.53 -12.60 -29.03
CA TYR A 127 19.62 -12.82 -28.08
C TYR A 127 19.77 -14.30 -27.65
N GLN A 128 19.14 -15.24 -28.37
CA GLN A 128 19.21 -16.67 -28.04
C GLN A 128 20.65 -17.21 -28.06
N ASP A 129 21.46 -16.76 -29.01
CA ASP A 129 22.88 -17.17 -29.11
C ASP A 129 23.72 -16.68 -27.92
N MET A 130 23.21 -15.72 -27.15
CA MET A 130 23.81 -15.19 -25.92
C MET A 130 23.17 -15.81 -24.66
N GLY A 131 22.34 -16.84 -24.82
CA GLY A 131 21.67 -17.55 -23.70
C GLY A 131 20.39 -16.90 -23.19
N ILE A 132 19.98 -15.76 -23.75
CA ILE A 132 18.77 -15.04 -23.36
C ILE A 132 17.62 -15.48 -24.25
N THR A 133 16.67 -16.20 -23.67
CA THR A 133 15.46 -16.64 -24.37
C THR A 133 14.23 -16.00 -23.75
N LYS A 134 13.06 -16.18 -24.38
CA LYS A 134 11.78 -15.76 -23.79
C LYS A 134 11.43 -16.51 -22.50
N ILE A 135 12.11 -17.62 -22.19
CA ILE A 135 12.01 -18.31 -20.91
C ILE A 135 13.25 -17.91 -20.10
N ILE A 136 13.01 -17.23 -18.98
CA ILE A 136 14.02 -16.78 -18.03
C ILE A 136 13.76 -17.55 -16.74
N ASP A 137 14.64 -18.50 -16.41
CA ASP A 137 14.51 -19.36 -15.24
C ASP A 137 15.83 -19.57 -14.49
N ARG A 138 16.91 -18.91 -14.92
CA ARG A 138 18.25 -19.04 -14.35
C ARG A 138 18.97 -17.70 -14.20
N GLU A 139 19.75 -17.57 -13.13
CA GLU A 139 20.50 -16.34 -12.80
C GLU A 139 21.54 -15.92 -13.85
N ASP A 140 22.16 -16.86 -14.57
CA ASP A 140 23.12 -16.52 -15.63
C ASP A 140 22.46 -15.81 -16.82
N GLN A 141 21.17 -16.08 -17.07
CA GLN A 141 20.40 -15.36 -18.09
C GLN A 141 20.16 -13.90 -17.70
N LEU A 142 20.04 -13.61 -16.39
CA LEU A 142 19.90 -12.24 -15.90
C LEU A 142 21.20 -11.45 -16.11
N GLU A 143 22.36 -12.07 -15.88
CA GLU A 143 23.65 -11.43 -16.14
C GLU A 143 23.87 -11.20 -17.64
N GLY A 144 23.51 -12.18 -18.48
CA GLY A 144 23.49 -11.98 -19.93
C GLY A 144 22.57 -10.83 -20.34
N LEU A 145 21.36 -10.75 -19.77
CA LEU A 145 20.41 -9.68 -20.05
C LEU A 145 20.97 -8.31 -19.63
N ARG A 146 21.62 -8.22 -18.48
CA ARG A 146 22.33 -7.02 -18.00
C ARG A 146 23.39 -6.58 -19.01
N ASP A 147 24.22 -7.50 -19.48
CA ASP A 147 25.29 -7.20 -20.44
C ASP A 147 24.75 -6.71 -21.78
N VAL A 148 23.74 -7.39 -22.31
CA VAL A 148 23.08 -6.98 -23.57
C VAL A 148 22.51 -5.58 -23.45
N ILE A 149 21.76 -5.30 -22.39
CA ILE A 149 21.12 -3.99 -22.21
C ILE A 149 22.18 -2.90 -22.02
N SER A 150 23.13 -3.13 -21.12
CA SER A 150 24.12 -2.12 -20.72
C SER A 150 25.15 -1.82 -21.82
N ASN A 151 25.64 -2.85 -22.51
CA ASN A 151 26.79 -2.71 -23.41
C ASN A 151 26.39 -2.70 -24.90
N MET A 152 25.24 -3.29 -25.26
CA MET A 152 24.82 -3.37 -26.67
C MET A 152 23.62 -2.50 -27.03
N ILE A 153 22.68 -2.26 -26.10
CA ILE A 153 21.45 -1.51 -26.40
C ILE A 153 21.60 -0.04 -26.01
N LEU A 154 21.75 0.25 -24.71
CA LEU A 154 21.72 1.62 -24.18
C LEU A 154 22.73 2.59 -24.84
N PRO A 155 23.99 2.20 -25.12
CA PRO A 155 24.99 3.12 -25.69
C PRO A 155 24.61 3.67 -27.08
N LYS A 156 23.74 2.99 -27.83
CA LYS A 156 23.29 3.43 -29.16
C LYS A 156 22.46 4.71 -29.11
N TYR A 157 21.72 4.91 -28.02
CA TYR A 157 20.71 5.96 -27.91
C TYR A 157 21.22 7.26 -27.26
N LYS A 158 22.48 7.29 -26.78
CA LYS A 158 23.17 8.49 -26.26
C LYS A 158 22.31 9.35 -25.33
N LEU A 159 21.68 8.73 -24.33
CA LEU A 159 20.71 9.40 -23.45
C LEU A 159 21.34 10.57 -22.67
N GLU A 160 22.66 10.58 -22.48
CA GLU A 160 23.40 11.70 -21.90
C GLU A 160 23.19 13.02 -22.65
N GLN A 161 22.84 12.97 -23.94
CA GLN A 161 22.60 14.17 -24.74
C GLN A 161 21.46 15.01 -24.20
N PHE A 162 20.50 14.44 -23.47
CA PHE A 162 19.45 15.21 -22.80
C PHE A 162 19.96 16.19 -21.73
N TYR A 163 21.20 16.01 -21.28
CA TYR A 163 21.85 16.78 -20.22
C TYR A 163 23.12 17.51 -20.70
N GLN A 164 23.44 17.40 -21.99
CA GLN A 164 24.66 17.97 -22.57
C GLN A 164 24.36 19.25 -23.35
N VAL A 165 25.41 20.03 -23.59
CA VAL A 165 25.42 21.21 -24.47
C VAL A 165 26.01 20.85 -25.83
N ASP A 166 25.53 21.49 -26.90
CA ASP A 166 26.21 21.43 -28.20
C ASP A 166 27.53 22.21 -28.14
N ASN A 167 28.65 21.48 -28.14
CA ASN A 167 29.98 22.06 -28.06
C ASN A 167 30.29 23.01 -29.22
N GLU A 168 29.97 22.65 -30.45
CA GLU A 168 30.36 23.45 -31.62
C GLU A 168 29.52 24.72 -31.68
N ALA A 169 28.20 24.59 -31.56
CA ALA A 169 27.30 25.74 -31.59
C ALA A 169 27.59 26.73 -30.44
N THR A 170 27.95 26.20 -29.26
CA THR A 170 28.26 27.04 -28.09
C THR A 170 29.60 27.74 -28.21
N VAL A 171 30.63 27.06 -28.73
CA VAL A 171 31.94 27.68 -29.00
C VAL A 171 31.82 28.75 -30.08
N ASP A 172 31.04 28.50 -31.14
CA ASP A 172 30.82 29.50 -32.19
C ASP A 172 30.09 30.74 -31.67
N ARG A 173 29.09 30.56 -30.79
CA ARG A 173 28.42 31.67 -30.12
C ARG A 173 29.38 32.43 -29.20
N PHE A 174 30.24 31.74 -28.47
CA PHE A 174 31.28 32.36 -27.64
C PHE A 174 32.25 33.18 -28.49
N ARG A 175 32.74 32.63 -29.60
CA ARG A 175 33.62 33.33 -30.55
C ARG A 175 32.99 34.63 -31.07
N GLN A 176 31.71 34.60 -31.44
CA GLN A 176 30.98 35.79 -31.88
C GLN A 176 30.91 36.86 -30.78
N LEU A 177 30.63 36.46 -29.54
CA LEU A 177 30.58 37.38 -28.40
C LEU A 177 31.95 37.97 -28.06
N VAL A 178 33.02 37.18 -28.13
CA VAL A 178 34.39 37.67 -27.93
C VAL A 178 34.74 38.75 -28.96
N ARG A 179 34.39 38.54 -30.25
CA ARG A 179 34.64 39.54 -31.30
C ARG A 179 33.81 40.81 -31.15
N ALA A 180 32.67 40.74 -30.46
CA ALA A 180 31.76 41.86 -30.27
C ALA A 180 32.07 42.70 -29.02
N THR A 181 32.99 42.26 -28.16
CA THR A 181 33.32 42.94 -26.89
C THR A 181 34.77 43.43 -26.87
N ASP A 182 34.97 44.66 -26.45
CA ASP A 182 36.31 45.22 -26.22
C ASP A 182 36.89 44.81 -24.85
N LYS A 183 36.12 44.10 -24.03
CA LYS A 183 36.51 43.71 -22.67
C LYS A 183 37.29 42.40 -22.69
N VAL A 184 38.60 42.49 -22.48
CA VAL A 184 39.50 41.34 -22.25
C VAL A 184 39.88 41.30 -20.77
N HIS A 185 39.78 40.12 -20.16
CA HIS A 185 40.09 39.93 -18.74
C HIS A 185 41.58 39.58 -18.53
N PRO A 186 42.18 39.95 -17.38
CA PRO A 186 43.54 39.52 -17.04
C PRO A 186 43.66 37.99 -17.03
N ALA A 187 44.85 37.47 -17.35
CA ALA A 187 45.13 36.07 -17.09
C ALA A 187 45.03 35.82 -15.57
N HIS A 188 44.27 34.81 -15.17
CA HIS A 188 44.14 34.41 -13.77
C HIS A 188 44.70 32.99 -13.58
N GLU A 189 45.48 32.79 -12.52
CA GLU A 189 46.01 31.48 -12.14
C GLU A 189 44.92 30.62 -11.45
N SER A 190 44.72 29.41 -12.00
CA SER A 190 44.34 28.17 -11.30
C SER A 190 43.10 28.09 -10.39
N ALA A 191 42.12 28.99 -10.48
CA ALA A 191 40.80 28.74 -9.87
C ALA A 191 39.93 27.81 -10.74
N PRO A 192 39.15 26.88 -10.16
CA PRO A 192 38.21 26.07 -10.93
C PRO A 192 37.19 26.96 -11.63
N TRP A 193 36.97 26.69 -12.92
CA TRP A 193 36.07 27.47 -13.74
C TRP A 193 34.64 27.34 -13.22
N LYS A 194 34.01 28.48 -12.90
CA LYS A 194 32.64 28.50 -12.32
C LYS A 194 31.54 28.26 -13.35
N VAL A 195 31.90 28.15 -14.63
CA VAL A 195 30.95 27.89 -15.72
C VAL A 195 30.44 26.45 -15.59
N THR A 196 29.15 26.28 -15.34
CA THR A 196 28.49 24.97 -15.22
C THR A 196 27.39 24.82 -16.26
N LEU A 197 26.96 23.58 -16.50
CA LEU A 197 25.78 23.32 -17.32
C LEU A 197 24.52 23.85 -16.65
N VAL A 198 23.66 24.44 -17.45
CA VAL A 198 22.30 24.85 -17.12
C VAL A 198 21.38 23.96 -17.94
N GLN A 199 20.64 23.09 -17.24
CA GLN A 199 19.75 22.11 -17.86
C GLN A 199 18.71 22.78 -18.77
N ASP A 200 18.50 22.22 -19.96
CA ASP A 200 17.42 22.66 -20.84
C ASP A 200 16.05 22.41 -20.22
N LYS A 201 15.18 23.43 -20.25
CA LYS A 201 13.84 23.34 -19.66
C LYS A 201 12.95 22.34 -20.39
N GLU A 202 13.13 22.18 -21.70
CA GLU A 202 12.36 21.22 -22.51
C GLU A 202 13.05 19.86 -22.60
N TYR A 203 14.22 19.66 -21.95
CA TYR A 203 15.03 18.44 -22.05
C TYR A 203 15.20 17.98 -23.50
N LYS A 204 15.70 18.87 -24.36
CA LYS A 204 16.12 18.53 -25.72
C LYS A 204 17.54 17.98 -25.72
N ARG A 205 17.82 17.08 -26.65
CA ARG A 205 19.19 16.61 -26.91
C ARG A 205 20.10 17.79 -27.26
N LEU A 206 21.26 17.85 -26.61
CA LEU A 206 22.25 18.92 -26.72
C LEU A 206 21.70 20.33 -26.44
N GLY A 207 20.55 20.41 -25.75
CA GLY A 207 19.85 21.67 -25.50
C GLY A 207 20.34 22.43 -24.27
N SER A 208 21.12 21.78 -23.39
CA SER A 208 21.62 22.43 -22.18
C SER A 208 22.56 23.57 -22.54
N GLN A 209 22.68 24.56 -21.66
CA GLN A 209 23.40 25.79 -21.94
C GLN A 209 24.46 26.05 -20.87
N VAL A 210 25.26 27.10 -21.08
CA VAL A 210 26.16 27.65 -20.06
C VAL A 210 25.94 29.16 -19.98
N ASP A 211 26.25 29.75 -18.83
CA ASP A 211 26.24 31.20 -18.67
C ASP A 211 27.36 31.82 -19.53
N MET A 212 26.96 32.54 -20.59
CA MET A 212 27.91 33.13 -21.54
C MET A 212 28.63 34.35 -20.98
N ASP A 213 28.01 35.10 -20.08
CA ASP A 213 28.67 36.24 -19.44
C ASP A 213 29.78 35.73 -18.52
N LEU A 214 29.49 34.67 -17.77
CA LEU A 214 30.48 33.99 -16.95
C LEU A 214 31.58 33.34 -17.81
N ALA A 215 31.22 32.75 -18.95
CA ALA A 215 32.19 32.21 -19.89
C ALA A 215 33.13 33.29 -20.44
N LEU A 216 32.62 34.46 -20.81
CA LEU A 216 33.46 35.59 -21.24
C LEU A 216 34.43 36.01 -20.14
N VAL A 217 33.95 36.13 -18.89
CA VAL A 217 34.80 36.50 -17.75
C VAL A 217 35.96 35.51 -17.54
N HIS A 218 35.69 34.21 -17.68
CA HIS A 218 36.68 33.17 -17.38
C HIS A 218 37.59 32.80 -18.56
N PHE A 219 37.10 32.92 -19.80
CA PHE A 219 37.79 32.39 -20.97
C PHE A 219 38.26 33.46 -21.95
N ASN A 220 37.63 34.64 -22.00
CA ASN A 220 38.06 35.78 -22.81
C ASN A 220 39.20 36.55 -22.11
N ILE A 221 40.34 35.88 -21.94
CA ILE A 221 41.49 36.39 -21.23
C ILE A 221 42.66 36.68 -22.17
N PHE A 222 43.66 37.40 -21.65
CA PHE A 222 44.98 37.43 -22.29
C PHE A 222 45.60 36.03 -22.29
N ARG A 223 46.11 35.59 -23.45
CA ARG A 223 46.79 34.30 -23.62
C ARG A 223 48.25 34.58 -23.96
N GLU A 224 49.17 34.04 -23.17
CA GLU A 224 50.59 34.14 -23.46
C GLU A 224 50.90 33.50 -24.83
N PHE A 225 51.86 34.07 -25.55
CA PHE A 225 52.32 33.59 -26.87
C PHE A 225 51.28 33.65 -28.00
N ALA A 226 50.23 34.45 -27.92
CA ALA A 226 49.40 34.79 -29.09
C ALA A 226 50.08 35.91 -29.91
N GLU A 227 50.27 35.70 -31.21
CA GLU A 227 50.89 36.64 -32.14
C GLU A 227 49.94 37.78 -32.52
N ASP A 228 48.64 37.47 -32.62
CA ASP A 228 47.58 38.44 -32.92
C ASP A 228 46.28 38.15 -32.16
N GLU A 229 45.28 39.02 -32.35
CA GLU A 229 44.00 38.91 -31.68
C GLU A 229 43.19 37.69 -32.14
N GLU A 230 43.32 37.27 -33.39
CA GLU A 230 42.60 36.10 -33.90
C GLU A 230 43.15 34.81 -33.29
N GLU A 231 44.48 34.69 -33.18
CA GLU A 231 45.12 33.57 -32.49
C GLU A 231 44.78 33.54 -31.00
N ARG A 232 44.66 34.72 -30.35
CA ARG A 232 44.18 34.82 -28.96
C ARG A 232 42.76 34.28 -28.84
N ILE A 233 41.86 34.69 -29.73
CA ILE A 233 40.46 34.24 -29.77
C ILE A 233 40.41 32.72 -29.95
N ASP A 234 41.17 32.16 -30.89
CA ASP A 234 41.20 30.72 -31.12
C ASP A 234 41.74 29.93 -29.92
N LYS A 235 42.76 30.44 -29.23
CA LYS A 235 43.24 29.85 -27.95
C LYS A 235 42.18 29.91 -26.85
N CYS A 236 41.42 31.01 -26.76
CA CYS A 236 40.32 31.14 -25.81
C CYS A 236 39.17 30.18 -26.13
N CYS A 237 38.78 30.07 -27.39
CA CYS A 237 37.77 29.14 -27.88
C CYS A 237 38.19 27.69 -27.65
N SER A 238 39.46 27.34 -27.86
CA SER A 238 40.00 26.00 -27.60
C SER A 238 39.93 25.63 -26.12
N ALA A 239 40.36 26.54 -25.23
CA ALA A 239 40.26 26.34 -23.79
C ALA A 239 38.80 26.20 -23.32
N PHE A 240 37.90 27.02 -23.87
CA PHE A 240 36.47 26.94 -23.58
C PHE A 240 35.87 25.63 -24.08
N LYS A 241 36.20 25.19 -25.30
CA LYS A 241 35.79 23.90 -25.85
C LYS A 241 36.24 22.74 -24.98
N HIS A 242 37.48 22.76 -24.48
CA HIS A 242 37.97 21.76 -23.54
C HIS A 242 37.11 21.70 -22.28
N HIS A 243 36.72 22.85 -21.73
CA HIS A 243 35.78 22.90 -20.59
C HIS A 243 34.45 22.25 -20.90
N LEU A 244 33.85 22.60 -22.06
CA LEU A 244 32.55 22.06 -22.44
C LEU A 244 32.59 20.54 -22.63
N VAL A 245 33.70 20.01 -23.18
CA VAL A 245 33.95 18.57 -23.26
C VAL A 245 34.00 17.93 -21.87
N GLU A 246 34.67 18.55 -20.90
CA GLU A 246 34.73 18.06 -19.52
C GLU A 246 33.34 18.10 -18.84
N LEU A 247 32.59 19.20 -19.00
CA LEU A 247 31.22 19.31 -18.50
C LEU A 247 30.30 18.24 -19.11
N ASN A 248 30.35 18.04 -20.43
CA ASN A 248 29.59 16.99 -21.10
C ASN A 248 30.03 15.59 -20.67
N HIS A 249 31.32 15.38 -20.36
CA HIS A 249 31.80 14.12 -19.80
C HIS A 249 31.23 13.87 -18.40
N HIS A 250 31.15 14.88 -17.53
CA HIS A 250 30.48 14.75 -16.23
C HIS A 250 28.98 14.41 -16.37
N ALA A 251 28.27 15.05 -17.31
CA ALA A 251 26.88 14.71 -17.60
C ALA A 251 26.73 13.26 -18.09
N HIS A 252 27.67 12.78 -18.92
CA HIS A 252 27.71 11.38 -19.36
C HIS A 252 27.94 10.41 -18.20
N LEU A 253 28.87 10.71 -17.29
CA LEU A 253 29.11 9.87 -16.10
C LEU A 253 27.89 9.80 -15.19
N ALA A 254 27.22 10.93 -14.95
CA ALA A 254 26.01 11.00 -14.15
C ALA A 254 24.84 10.21 -14.79
N MET A 255 24.64 10.34 -16.10
CA MET A 255 23.64 9.53 -16.81
C MET A 255 23.98 8.04 -16.75
N ASN A 256 25.24 7.64 -16.91
CA ASN A 256 25.64 6.24 -16.80
C ASN A 256 25.44 5.67 -15.39
N GLU A 257 25.52 6.49 -14.35
CA GLU A 257 25.15 6.07 -12.99
C GLU A 257 23.64 5.83 -12.89
N ASP A 258 22.82 6.77 -13.37
CA ASP A 258 21.36 6.62 -13.40
C ASP A 258 20.90 5.41 -14.23
N LEU A 259 21.54 5.14 -15.37
CA LEU A 259 21.25 3.97 -16.21
C LEU A 259 21.69 2.66 -15.57
N ARG A 260 22.77 2.65 -14.78
CA ARG A 260 23.16 1.47 -13.99
C ARG A 260 22.06 1.11 -12.98
N HIS A 261 21.55 2.10 -12.26
CA HIS A 261 20.39 1.90 -11.38
C HIS A 261 19.15 1.40 -12.14
N ALA A 262 18.88 1.95 -13.32
CA ALA A 262 17.77 1.50 -14.16
C ALA A 262 17.89 0.02 -14.57
N VAL A 263 19.10 -0.42 -14.93
CA VAL A 263 19.37 -1.83 -15.26
C VAL A 263 19.28 -2.70 -14.01
N ASP A 264 19.83 -2.27 -12.87
CA ASP A 264 19.72 -3.01 -11.61
C ASP A 264 18.26 -3.28 -11.22
N ASN A 265 17.42 -2.24 -11.28
CA ASN A 265 16.00 -2.36 -10.98
C ASN A 265 15.25 -3.20 -11.99
N LEU A 266 15.59 -3.12 -13.28
CA LEU A 266 15.07 -4.01 -14.30
C LEU A 266 15.40 -5.48 -14.00
N ILE A 267 16.67 -5.77 -13.68
CA ILE A 267 17.10 -7.14 -13.38
C ILE A 267 16.43 -7.66 -12.11
N ALA A 268 16.31 -6.84 -11.06
CA ALA A 268 15.57 -7.18 -9.86
C ALA A 268 14.09 -7.46 -10.17
N ASN A 269 13.47 -6.67 -11.04
CA ASN A 269 12.09 -6.88 -11.47
C ASN A 269 11.93 -8.21 -12.21
N VAL A 270 12.80 -8.51 -13.18
CA VAL A 270 12.77 -9.79 -13.92
C VAL A 270 13.01 -10.97 -12.99
N ARG A 271 13.98 -10.86 -12.07
CA ARG A 271 14.28 -11.89 -11.08
C ARG A 271 13.05 -12.21 -10.22
N TYR A 272 12.42 -11.19 -9.65
CA TYR A 272 11.22 -11.36 -8.83
C TYR A 272 10.08 -12.00 -9.63
N HIS A 273 9.82 -11.54 -10.85
CA HIS A 273 8.69 -12.04 -11.64
C HIS A 273 8.88 -13.45 -12.20
N HIS A 274 10.11 -13.86 -12.51
CA HIS A 274 10.37 -15.10 -13.24
C HIS A 274 11.09 -16.18 -12.42
N ILE A 275 12.00 -15.80 -11.52
CA ILE A 275 12.93 -16.74 -10.86
C ILE A 275 12.57 -16.95 -9.39
N GLU A 276 12.31 -15.90 -8.61
CA GLU A 276 12.13 -16.04 -7.16
C GLU A 276 10.87 -16.82 -6.78
N ASP A 277 11.00 -17.74 -5.83
CA ASP A 277 9.90 -18.62 -5.39
C ASP A 277 8.74 -17.87 -4.75
N HIS A 278 9.02 -16.72 -4.12
CA HIS A 278 8.02 -15.86 -3.49
C HIS A 278 7.42 -14.82 -4.45
N GLY A 279 7.86 -14.80 -5.71
CA GLY A 279 7.31 -13.96 -6.76
C GLY A 279 6.30 -14.69 -7.67
N PRO A 280 5.75 -14.01 -8.69
CA PRO A 280 4.72 -14.56 -9.58
C PRO A 280 5.10 -15.80 -10.42
N ARG A 281 6.39 -16.14 -10.54
CA ARG A 281 6.90 -17.29 -11.31
C ARG A 281 6.34 -17.37 -12.74
N LEU A 282 6.39 -16.24 -13.45
CA LEU A 282 5.94 -16.12 -14.83
C LEU A 282 6.79 -17.02 -15.75
N THR A 283 6.13 -17.87 -16.52
CA THR A 283 6.80 -18.91 -17.32
C THR A 283 7.53 -18.36 -18.55
N LYS A 284 7.10 -17.21 -19.07
CA LYS A 284 7.67 -16.61 -20.29
C LYS A 284 7.49 -15.10 -20.30
N VAL A 285 8.44 -14.43 -20.95
CA VAL A 285 8.33 -13.02 -21.36
C VAL A 285 7.35 -12.94 -22.54
N THR A 286 6.35 -12.08 -22.43
CA THR A 286 5.37 -11.77 -23.49
C THR A 286 5.08 -10.27 -23.55
N GLU A 287 4.25 -9.82 -24.49
CA GLU A 287 3.81 -8.43 -24.52
C GLU A 287 2.96 -8.07 -23.28
N GLU A 288 2.15 -9.02 -22.79
CA GLU A 288 1.37 -8.86 -21.56
C GLU A 288 2.25 -8.92 -20.31
N ASN A 289 3.33 -9.70 -20.36
CA ASN A 289 4.30 -9.88 -19.28
C ASN A 289 5.71 -9.54 -19.77
N PRO A 290 5.98 -8.23 -20.01
CA PRO A 290 7.27 -7.79 -20.53
C PRO A 290 8.35 -7.90 -19.45
N LEU A 291 9.63 -7.69 -19.83
CA LEU A 291 10.75 -7.67 -18.88
C LEU A 291 10.53 -6.62 -17.77
N VAL A 292 9.92 -5.50 -18.13
CA VAL A 292 9.42 -4.48 -17.20
C VAL A 292 8.15 -3.87 -17.78
N LYS A 293 7.15 -3.61 -16.94
CA LYS A 293 5.92 -2.93 -17.35
C LYS A 293 6.23 -1.51 -17.81
N CYS A 294 5.62 -1.06 -18.90
CA CYS A 294 5.82 0.30 -19.42
C CYS A 294 5.45 1.37 -18.37
N TYR A 295 6.39 2.26 -18.10
CA TYR A 295 6.25 3.37 -17.16
C TYR A 295 5.43 4.52 -17.76
N PHE A 296 5.27 4.53 -19.09
CA PHE A 296 4.47 5.52 -19.79
C PHE A 296 3.42 4.84 -20.66
N ARG A 297 2.19 5.36 -20.59
CA ARG A 297 1.15 5.02 -21.55
C ARG A 297 1.33 5.88 -22.80
N ASN A 298 1.50 5.23 -23.95
CA ASN A 298 1.49 5.87 -25.27
C ASN A 298 0.20 5.46 -26.02
N TYR A 299 -0.64 6.41 -26.38
CA TYR A 299 -1.89 6.15 -27.13
C TYR A 299 -1.69 6.05 -28.65
N GLY A 300 -0.61 5.40 -29.10
CA GLY A 300 -0.27 5.23 -30.51
C GLY A 300 0.20 3.83 -30.87
N PRO A 301 0.38 3.54 -32.18
CA PRO A 301 1.00 2.29 -32.59
C PRO A 301 2.43 2.23 -32.04
N THR A 302 2.90 1.02 -31.74
CA THR A 302 4.33 0.78 -31.51
C THR A 302 5.08 1.07 -32.81
N MET A 303 6.08 1.94 -32.72
CA MET A 303 6.98 2.33 -33.83
C MET A 303 8.43 2.13 -33.38
N GLU A 304 9.41 2.39 -34.25
CA GLU A 304 10.82 2.36 -33.84
C GLU A 304 11.11 3.44 -32.78
N VAL A 305 12.11 3.21 -31.92
CA VAL A 305 12.43 4.08 -30.77
C VAL A 305 12.63 5.54 -31.20
N GLU A 306 13.32 5.79 -32.31
CA GLU A 306 13.58 7.13 -32.84
C GLU A 306 12.30 7.84 -33.28
N GLU A 307 11.36 7.10 -33.86
CA GLU A 307 10.06 7.65 -34.28
C GLU A 307 9.19 7.95 -33.05
N GLU A 308 9.22 7.07 -32.04
CA GLU A 308 8.50 7.26 -30.77
C GLU A 308 9.08 8.41 -29.94
N GLU A 309 10.38 8.64 -29.99
CA GLU A 309 11.05 9.82 -29.44
C GLU A 309 10.57 11.09 -30.15
N ALA A 310 10.48 11.08 -31.49
CA ALA A 310 10.00 12.23 -32.26
C ALA A 310 8.54 12.61 -31.94
N VAL A 311 7.71 11.67 -31.48
CA VAL A 311 6.33 11.95 -31.02
C VAL A 311 6.30 12.99 -29.89
N MET A 312 7.34 13.04 -29.05
CA MET A 312 7.42 14.01 -27.95
C MET A 312 7.46 15.48 -28.40
N ASP A 313 7.71 15.73 -29.69
CA ASP A 313 7.75 17.07 -30.28
C ASP A 313 6.51 17.35 -31.16
N THR A 314 5.48 16.52 -31.05
CA THR A 314 4.20 16.66 -31.77
C THR A 314 3.04 17.01 -30.83
N ASP A 315 1.86 17.30 -31.40
CA ASP A 315 0.63 17.52 -30.64
C ASP A 315 0.18 16.29 -29.83
N ARG A 316 0.82 15.13 -30.02
CA ARG A 316 0.56 13.90 -29.25
C ARG A 316 1.39 13.80 -27.97
N ALA A 317 2.38 14.67 -27.76
CA ALA A 317 3.21 14.66 -26.56
C ALA A 317 2.40 14.67 -25.23
N PRO A 318 1.30 15.43 -25.09
CA PRO A 318 0.47 15.38 -23.88
C PRO A 318 -0.15 14.01 -23.59
N LEU A 319 -0.29 13.15 -24.61
CA LEU A 319 -0.85 11.81 -24.50
C LEU A 319 0.20 10.76 -24.08
N ILE A 320 1.46 11.14 -23.87
CA ILE A 320 2.48 10.25 -23.32
C ILE A 320 2.50 10.47 -21.80
N MET A 321 1.72 9.66 -21.09
CA MET A 321 1.40 9.89 -19.68
C MET A 321 2.13 8.91 -18.77
N ALA A 322 2.66 9.39 -17.65
CA ALA A 322 3.37 8.60 -16.67
C ALA A 322 2.41 7.76 -15.82
N SER A 323 2.75 6.49 -15.64
CA SER A 323 2.03 5.57 -14.77
C SER A 323 2.28 5.90 -13.29
N ASN A 324 1.33 5.56 -12.42
CA ASN A 324 1.51 5.62 -10.96
C ASN A 324 2.13 4.31 -10.43
N GLY A 325 2.51 4.32 -9.16
CA GLY A 325 3.02 3.16 -8.45
C GLY A 325 3.41 3.56 -7.03
N TRP A 326 4.36 2.82 -6.47
CA TRP A 326 5.00 3.17 -5.21
C TRP A 326 6.51 2.91 -5.29
N VAL A 327 7.26 3.57 -4.42
CA VAL A 327 8.73 3.50 -4.38
C VAL A 327 9.12 3.00 -3.00
N MET A 328 9.96 1.95 -2.94
CA MET A 328 10.36 1.37 -1.67
C MET A 328 11.26 2.32 -0.88
N GLY A 329 10.85 2.67 0.33
CA GLY A 329 11.64 3.52 1.23
C GLY A 329 11.72 5.00 0.84
N ASP A 330 10.84 5.47 -0.05
CA ASP A 330 10.82 6.86 -0.49
C ASP A 330 10.29 7.81 0.60
N ASP A 331 10.61 9.10 0.45
CA ASP A 331 10.10 10.17 1.32
C ASP A 331 8.65 10.50 0.91
N PRO A 332 7.63 10.13 1.71
CA PRO A 332 6.22 10.32 1.33
C PRO A 332 5.81 11.81 1.31
N LEU A 333 6.67 12.71 1.77
CA LEU A 333 6.45 14.15 1.66
C LEU A 333 6.87 14.71 0.30
N LYS A 334 7.55 13.91 -0.53
CA LYS A 334 7.99 14.28 -1.87
C LYS A 334 7.26 13.47 -2.91
N ASN A 335 6.78 14.17 -3.93
CA ASN A 335 6.15 13.50 -5.07
C ASN A 335 7.24 13.02 -6.04
N PHE A 336 7.37 11.71 -6.19
CA PHE A 336 8.38 11.08 -7.04
C PHE A 336 8.24 11.41 -8.54
N ALA A 337 7.10 11.98 -8.98
CA ALA A 337 6.90 12.43 -10.36
C ALA A 337 7.40 13.86 -10.63
N GLU A 338 7.77 14.62 -9.59
CA GLU A 338 8.28 15.98 -9.72
C GLU A 338 9.73 16.02 -10.23
N SER A 339 10.13 17.18 -10.76
CA SER A 339 11.44 17.39 -11.41
C SER A 339 12.66 17.19 -10.52
N SER A 340 12.49 17.22 -9.19
CA SER A 340 13.56 16.91 -8.23
C SER A 340 13.84 15.40 -8.10
N SER A 341 12.99 14.55 -8.66
CA SER A 341 13.09 13.09 -8.58
C SER A 341 13.63 12.48 -9.87
N LYS A 342 14.34 11.36 -9.74
CA LYS A 342 14.83 10.54 -10.86
C LYS A 342 14.20 9.14 -10.90
N VAL A 343 13.19 8.88 -10.08
CA VAL A 343 12.54 7.57 -9.90
C VAL A 343 12.14 6.92 -11.24
N TYR A 344 11.52 7.69 -12.13
CA TYR A 344 11.14 7.19 -13.46
C TYR A 344 12.37 6.81 -14.30
N LEU A 345 13.40 7.66 -14.35
CA LEU A 345 14.62 7.40 -15.13
C LEU A 345 15.39 6.19 -14.59
N ARG A 346 15.48 6.06 -13.26
CA ARG A 346 16.21 5.00 -12.57
C ARG A 346 15.40 3.70 -12.41
N ARG A 347 14.16 3.65 -12.88
CA ARG A 347 13.26 2.50 -12.74
C ARG A 347 13.05 2.03 -11.29
N GLU A 348 13.04 2.98 -10.36
CA GLU A 348 12.84 2.72 -8.93
C GLU A 348 11.35 2.54 -8.57
N LEU A 349 10.44 2.84 -9.51
CA LEU A 349 9.00 2.73 -9.31
C LEU A 349 8.52 1.28 -9.46
N ILE A 350 7.86 0.77 -8.43
CA ILE A 350 7.03 -0.43 -8.59
C ILE A 350 5.74 0.01 -9.29
N ASN A 351 5.81 -0.07 -10.62
CA ASN A 351 4.86 0.51 -11.56
C ASN A 351 3.53 -0.27 -11.62
N TRP A 352 2.42 0.45 -11.47
CA TRP A 352 1.08 -0.04 -11.77
C TRP A 352 0.71 0.36 -13.19
N GLY A 353 1.06 -0.49 -14.16
CA GLY A 353 0.83 -0.21 -15.58
C GLY A 353 -0.65 -0.04 -15.99
N ASP A 354 -1.60 -0.25 -15.08
CA ASP A 354 -3.02 0.00 -15.26
C ASP A 354 -3.47 1.40 -14.79
N SER A 355 -2.55 2.21 -14.26
CA SER A 355 -2.87 3.43 -13.50
C SER A 355 -2.02 4.61 -13.93
N ILE A 356 -2.65 5.77 -14.21
CA ILE A 356 -1.99 7.03 -14.59
C ILE A 356 -1.86 7.94 -13.38
N LYS A 357 -0.67 8.53 -13.17
CA LYS A 357 -0.39 9.47 -12.08
C LYS A 357 -1.06 10.82 -12.35
N LEU A 358 -1.87 11.28 -11.41
CA LEU A 358 -2.57 12.57 -11.47
C LEU A 358 -1.67 13.73 -11.02
N ARG A 359 -1.70 14.83 -11.78
CA ARG A 359 -0.90 16.05 -11.64
C ARG A 359 -1.75 17.24 -11.21
N TYR A 360 -1.93 17.40 -9.91
CA TYR A 360 -2.73 18.50 -9.32
C TYR A 360 -2.03 19.86 -9.40
N GLY A 361 -0.69 19.90 -9.31
CA GLY A 361 0.05 21.12 -9.03
C GLY A 361 -0.04 21.55 -7.56
N GLU A 362 0.28 22.80 -7.27
CA GLU A 362 0.29 23.37 -5.92
C GLU A 362 -1.09 23.87 -5.49
N LYS A 363 -1.94 24.22 -6.46
CA LYS A 363 -3.25 24.84 -6.22
C LYS A 363 -4.27 24.51 -7.32
N PRO A 364 -5.58 24.74 -7.09
CA PRO A 364 -6.62 24.44 -8.07
C PRO A 364 -6.41 25.05 -9.46
N GLU A 365 -5.80 26.23 -9.54
CA GLU A 365 -5.56 26.92 -10.82
C GLU A 365 -4.53 26.23 -11.71
N ASP A 366 -3.68 25.36 -11.16
CA ASP A 366 -2.63 24.67 -11.92
C ASP A 366 -3.19 23.51 -12.77
N CYS A 367 -4.35 22.95 -12.37
CA CYS A 367 -5.09 21.96 -13.14
C CYS A 367 -6.61 21.98 -12.81
N PRO A 368 -7.35 23.02 -13.24
CA PRO A 368 -8.71 23.28 -12.77
C PRO A 368 -9.70 22.14 -13.01
N PHE A 369 -9.59 21.43 -14.14
CA PHE A 369 -10.45 20.29 -14.43
C PHE A 369 -10.27 19.17 -13.40
N LEU A 370 -9.03 18.75 -13.16
CA LEU A 370 -8.72 17.66 -12.23
C LEU A 370 -9.22 17.95 -10.81
N TRP A 371 -8.96 19.15 -10.30
CA TRP A 371 -9.40 19.56 -8.97
C TRP A 371 -10.93 19.53 -8.86
N ASN A 372 -11.65 20.03 -9.85
CA ASN A 372 -13.11 20.02 -9.86
C ASN A 372 -13.68 18.59 -9.98
N HIS A 373 -13.11 17.77 -10.86
CA HIS A 373 -13.51 16.37 -11.05
C HIS A 373 -13.37 15.57 -9.75
N MET A 374 -12.23 15.71 -9.08
CA MET A 374 -11.93 14.98 -7.84
C MET A 374 -12.67 15.55 -6.63
N MET A 375 -12.93 16.85 -6.60
CA MET A 375 -13.83 17.46 -5.62
C MET A 375 -15.24 16.90 -5.74
N GLU A 376 -15.80 16.83 -6.96
CA GLU A 376 -17.15 16.32 -7.17
C GLU A 376 -17.24 14.83 -6.81
N TYR A 377 -16.27 14.03 -7.26
CA TYR A 377 -16.14 12.63 -6.85
C TYR A 377 -16.16 12.49 -5.32
N THR A 378 -15.33 13.30 -4.64
CA THR A 378 -15.20 13.26 -3.18
C THR A 378 -16.52 13.65 -2.50
N ARG A 379 -17.23 14.68 -2.98
CA ARG A 379 -18.52 15.10 -2.43
C ARG A 379 -19.61 14.04 -2.65
N ILE A 380 -19.65 13.39 -3.81
CA ILE A 380 -20.57 12.28 -4.11
C ILE A 380 -20.33 11.13 -3.11
N VAL A 381 -19.07 10.72 -2.91
CA VAL A 381 -18.74 9.64 -1.96
C VAL A 381 -19.11 10.05 -0.52
N ALA A 382 -18.79 11.27 -0.10
CA ALA A 382 -19.12 11.77 1.24
C ALA A 382 -20.62 11.82 1.53
N ARG A 383 -21.43 12.10 0.50
CA ARG A 383 -22.90 12.08 0.60
C ARG A 383 -23.39 10.66 0.93
N MET A 384 -22.92 9.68 0.17
CA MET A 384 -23.37 8.28 0.26
C MET A 384 -22.83 7.52 1.48
N PHE A 385 -21.56 7.76 1.85
CA PHE A 385 -20.83 6.96 2.84
C PHE A 385 -20.58 7.71 4.14
N HIS A 386 -20.39 6.97 5.23
CA HIS A 386 -20.16 7.50 6.58
C HIS A 386 -18.67 7.78 6.85
N GLY A 387 -17.78 7.29 5.98
CA GLY A 387 -16.36 7.48 6.13
C GLY A 387 -15.57 7.13 4.87
N PHE A 388 -14.29 7.48 4.89
CA PHE A 388 -13.33 7.19 3.82
C PHE A 388 -12.21 6.29 4.32
N ARG A 389 -11.78 5.37 3.46
CA ARG A 389 -10.44 4.78 3.52
C ARG A 389 -9.59 5.47 2.46
N ILE A 390 -8.56 6.18 2.87
CA ILE A 390 -7.61 6.81 1.94
C ILE A 390 -6.61 5.74 1.53
N ASP A 391 -6.75 5.27 0.30
CA ASP A 391 -5.86 4.31 -0.32
C ASP A 391 -4.50 4.95 -0.62
N ASN A 392 -3.42 4.25 -0.27
CA ASN A 392 -2.05 4.74 -0.48
C ASN A 392 -1.89 6.24 -0.10
N CYS A 393 -2.29 6.58 1.13
CA CYS A 393 -2.36 7.96 1.63
C CYS A 393 -1.01 8.68 1.54
N HIS A 394 0.08 7.93 1.76
CA HIS A 394 1.46 8.41 1.68
C HIS A 394 1.89 8.85 0.27
N SER A 395 1.20 8.41 -0.79
CA SER A 395 1.47 8.83 -2.18
C SER A 395 0.55 9.95 -2.68
N THR A 396 -0.33 10.46 -1.82
CA THR A 396 -1.21 11.59 -2.14
C THR A 396 -0.60 12.87 -1.57
N PRO A 397 -0.38 13.92 -2.39
CA PRO A 397 0.11 15.20 -1.87
C PRO A 397 -0.78 15.73 -0.75
N ILE A 398 -0.18 16.11 0.39
CA ILE A 398 -0.94 16.45 1.60
C ILE A 398 -1.92 17.60 1.36
N HIS A 399 -1.52 18.65 0.62
CA HIS A 399 -2.40 19.79 0.36
C HIS A 399 -3.64 19.42 -0.48
N VAL A 400 -3.51 18.44 -1.38
CA VAL A 400 -4.62 17.90 -2.17
C VAL A 400 -5.57 17.12 -1.26
N ALA A 401 -5.04 16.19 -0.47
CA ALA A 401 -5.83 15.39 0.46
C ALA A 401 -6.54 16.28 1.50
N GLU A 402 -5.86 17.32 2.01
CA GLU A 402 -6.41 18.29 2.97
C GLU A 402 -7.61 19.02 2.36
N TYR A 403 -7.47 19.57 1.15
CA TYR A 403 -8.57 20.24 0.44
C TYR A 403 -9.75 19.29 0.20
N LEU A 404 -9.51 18.08 -0.30
CA LEU A 404 -10.57 17.13 -0.63
C LEU A 404 -11.28 16.61 0.63
N LEU A 405 -10.58 16.38 1.73
CA LEU A 405 -11.19 16.04 3.01
C LEU A 405 -12.01 17.19 3.59
N ASP A 406 -11.57 18.43 3.45
CA ASP A 406 -12.36 19.59 3.86
C ASP A 406 -13.67 19.68 3.07
N GLU A 407 -13.61 19.45 1.75
CA GLU A 407 -14.80 19.38 0.90
C GLU A 407 -15.73 18.22 1.28
N ALA A 408 -15.16 17.05 1.61
CA ALA A 408 -15.93 15.92 2.13
C ALA A 408 -16.61 16.27 3.46
N ARG A 409 -15.91 16.96 4.37
CA ARG A 409 -16.43 17.36 5.68
C ARG A 409 -17.47 18.47 5.62
N ARG A 410 -17.44 19.31 4.59
CA ARG A 410 -18.54 20.27 4.29
C ARG A 410 -19.83 19.53 3.94
N VAL A 411 -19.74 18.39 3.26
CA VAL A 411 -20.89 17.51 2.95
C VAL A 411 -21.28 16.68 4.19
N ARG A 412 -20.31 16.14 4.91
CA ARG A 412 -20.51 15.28 6.08
C ARG A 412 -19.57 15.67 7.22
N SER A 413 -20.06 16.46 8.18
CA SER A 413 -19.25 16.98 9.29
C SER A 413 -18.72 15.91 10.24
N ASP A 414 -19.37 14.74 10.30
CA ASP A 414 -19.02 13.59 11.13
C ASP A 414 -18.28 12.48 10.35
N LEU A 415 -17.64 12.84 9.23
CA LEU A 415 -16.92 11.89 8.37
C LEU A 415 -15.80 11.18 9.13
N TYR A 416 -15.87 9.85 9.20
CA TYR A 416 -14.82 9.03 9.79
C TYR A 416 -13.76 8.67 8.74
N VAL A 417 -12.50 9.02 8.99
CA VAL A 417 -11.41 8.85 8.03
C VAL A 417 -10.41 7.82 8.55
N ILE A 418 -10.17 6.78 7.76
CA ILE A 418 -9.08 5.83 7.97
C ILE A 418 -8.07 5.97 6.83
N ALA A 419 -6.80 5.73 7.12
CA ALA A 419 -5.74 5.81 6.13
C ALA A 419 -4.86 4.56 6.14
N GLU A 420 -4.56 4.09 4.94
CA GLU A 420 -3.42 3.22 4.71
C GLU A 420 -2.16 4.09 4.64
N LEU A 421 -1.48 4.20 5.78
CA LEU A 421 -0.31 5.04 5.96
C LEU A 421 0.81 4.22 6.61
N PHE A 422 1.77 3.82 5.76
CA PHE A 422 2.91 3.00 6.12
C PHE A 422 4.20 3.78 5.91
N THR A 423 4.45 4.77 6.77
CA THR A 423 5.74 5.48 6.74
C THR A 423 6.74 4.81 7.66
N ALA A 424 8.03 4.96 7.37
CA ALA A 424 9.09 4.47 8.24
C ALA A 424 9.31 5.34 9.49
N SER A 425 8.44 6.34 9.74
CA SER A 425 8.63 7.34 10.79
C SER A 425 7.30 7.76 11.42
N GLU A 426 7.13 7.44 12.71
CA GLU A 426 5.98 7.88 13.50
C GLU A 426 5.79 9.42 13.48
N ASN A 427 6.88 10.18 13.33
CA ASN A 427 6.81 11.63 13.18
C ASN A 427 6.14 12.03 11.85
N ILE A 428 6.43 11.33 10.76
CA ILE A 428 5.79 11.58 9.47
C ILE A 428 4.32 11.16 9.52
N ASP A 429 4.02 10.00 10.11
CA ASP A 429 2.63 9.57 10.36
C ASP A 429 1.83 10.68 11.08
N ASN A 430 2.41 11.28 12.11
CA ASN A 430 1.79 12.37 12.87
C ASN A 430 1.54 13.63 12.02
N ILE A 431 2.41 13.95 11.04
CA ILE A 431 2.17 15.09 10.13
C ILE A 431 0.89 14.84 9.33
N PHE A 432 0.75 13.66 8.71
CA PHE A 432 -0.44 13.31 7.95
C PHE A 432 -1.69 13.26 8.84
N VAL A 433 -1.63 12.58 9.99
CA VAL A 433 -2.76 12.46 10.90
C VAL A 433 -3.28 13.83 11.34
N ASN A 434 -2.37 14.73 11.76
CA ASN A 434 -2.76 16.04 12.27
C ASN A 434 -3.26 16.98 11.18
N ARG A 435 -2.60 17.01 10.01
CA ARG A 435 -3.02 17.90 8.91
C ARG A 435 -4.31 17.44 8.25
N LEU A 436 -4.45 16.13 8.03
CA LEU A 436 -5.59 15.58 7.33
C LEU A 436 -6.77 15.31 8.28
N GLY A 437 -6.57 15.32 9.59
CA GLY A 437 -7.60 14.96 10.57
C GLY A 437 -8.02 13.49 10.45
N ILE A 438 -7.06 12.59 10.25
CA ILE A 438 -7.32 11.14 10.15
C ILE A 438 -7.76 10.62 11.52
N ASN A 439 -8.86 9.87 11.57
CA ASN A 439 -9.36 9.29 12.81
C ASN A 439 -8.58 8.04 13.20
N SER A 440 -8.31 7.14 12.25
CA SER A 440 -7.58 5.90 12.53
C SER A 440 -6.56 5.53 11.46
N LEU A 441 -5.42 5.01 11.89
CA LEU A 441 -4.45 4.38 11.00
C LEU A 441 -4.70 2.87 10.93
N ILE A 442 -4.66 2.31 9.72
CA ILE A 442 -4.73 0.87 9.52
C ILE A 442 -3.44 0.24 10.06
N ARG A 443 -3.59 -0.82 10.85
CA ARG A 443 -2.51 -1.65 11.39
C ARG A 443 -2.84 -3.11 11.12
N GLU A 444 -1.85 -3.93 10.80
CA GLU A 444 -2.09 -5.28 10.31
C GLU A 444 -1.51 -6.32 11.27
N ALA A 445 -2.34 -7.22 11.80
CA ALA A 445 -1.87 -8.33 12.62
C ALA A 445 -1.00 -9.32 11.81
N MET A 446 -1.15 -9.34 10.49
CA MET A 446 -0.30 -10.10 9.57
C MET A 446 1.15 -9.60 9.48
N SER A 447 1.44 -8.37 9.94
CA SER A 447 2.81 -7.87 10.03
C SER A 447 3.64 -8.53 11.15
N ALA A 448 2.99 -9.22 12.08
CA ALA A 448 3.68 -10.02 13.09
C ALA A 448 4.27 -11.28 12.46
N GLY A 449 5.57 -11.51 12.69
CA GLY A 449 6.27 -12.73 12.26
C GLY A 449 6.11 -13.91 13.23
N ASP A 450 5.74 -13.63 14.47
CA ASP A 450 5.51 -14.63 15.53
C ASP A 450 4.46 -14.14 16.55
N ALA A 451 4.16 -14.99 17.52
CA ALA A 451 3.20 -14.69 18.58
C ALA A 451 3.64 -13.47 19.41
N HIS A 452 4.93 -13.38 19.74
CA HIS A 452 5.46 -12.29 20.55
C HIS A 452 5.24 -10.92 19.86
N GLU A 453 5.53 -10.81 18.57
CA GLU A 453 5.28 -9.59 17.80
C GLU A 453 3.79 -9.25 17.71
N GLN A 454 2.91 -10.25 17.60
CA GLN A 454 1.46 -10.02 17.65
C GLN A 454 1.01 -9.49 19.02
N GLY A 455 1.55 -10.05 20.10
CA GLY A 455 1.39 -9.55 21.46
C GLY A 455 1.84 -8.09 21.60
N ARG A 456 2.99 -7.74 21.01
CA ARG A 456 3.53 -6.37 21.00
C ARG A 456 2.62 -5.39 20.25
N LEU A 457 2.01 -5.80 19.13
CA LEU A 457 1.03 -4.98 18.42
C LEU A 457 -0.20 -4.69 19.28
N ILE A 458 -0.71 -5.71 19.98
CA ILE A 458 -1.87 -5.56 20.89
C ILE A 458 -1.49 -4.67 22.07
N TYR A 459 -0.31 -4.83 22.67
CA TYR A 459 0.12 -3.96 23.75
C TYR A 459 0.21 -2.50 23.30
N ARG A 460 0.79 -2.25 22.11
CA ARG A 460 0.99 -0.89 21.60
C ARG A 460 -0.32 -0.17 21.26
N TYR A 461 -1.26 -0.88 20.64
CA TYR A 461 -2.51 -0.30 20.14
C TYR A 461 -3.73 -0.60 21.02
N GLY A 462 -3.55 -1.42 22.04
CA GLY A 462 -4.63 -2.02 22.82
C GLY A 462 -5.11 -1.18 23.99
N GLY A 463 -4.55 -0.01 24.28
CA GLY A 463 -5.06 0.90 25.30
C GLY A 463 -4.01 1.32 26.33
N GLU A 464 -4.48 1.81 27.47
CA GLU A 464 -3.60 2.23 28.57
C GLU A 464 -3.07 0.99 29.32
N PRO A 465 -1.84 0.98 29.85
CA PRO A 465 -1.38 -0.11 30.70
C PRO A 465 -2.29 -0.32 31.93
N VAL A 466 -2.53 -1.58 32.32
CA VAL A 466 -3.23 -1.90 33.58
C VAL A 466 -2.50 -1.26 34.76
N GLY A 467 -3.25 -0.58 35.63
CA GLY A 467 -2.69 0.15 36.76
C GLY A 467 -2.12 1.53 36.40
N SER A 468 -2.43 2.06 35.21
CA SER A 468 -2.09 3.45 34.85
C SER A 468 -2.60 4.44 35.91
N PHE A 469 -1.79 5.47 36.21
CA PHE A 469 -2.15 6.49 37.19
C PHE A 469 -3.48 7.15 36.85
N ILE A 470 -4.30 7.36 37.89
CA ILE A 470 -5.60 8.02 37.77
C ILE A 470 -5.40 9.42 37.17
N GLN A 471 -6.04 9.65 36.02
CA GLN A 471 -5.97 10.93 35.34
C GLN A 471 -6.88 11.96 36.03
N PRO A 472 -6.43 13.22 36.21
CA PRO A 472 -7.26 14.25 36.79
C PRO A 472 -8.43 14.61 35.85
N PRO A 473 -9.61 15.03 36.38
CA PRO A 473 -10.78 15.37 35.55
C PRO A 473 -10.53 16.53 34.58
N LYS A 474 -9.57 17.40 34.91
CA LYS A 474 -9.10 18.49 34.06
C LYS A 474 -7.67 18.19 33.67
N ARG A 475 -7.46 17.94 32.38
CA ARG A 475 -6.13 17.73 31.81
C ARG A 475 -5.91 18.69 30.63
N PRO A 476 -4.67 19.14 30.41
CA PRO A 476 -4.32 19.77 29.14
C PRO A 476 -4.54 18.76 27.99
N LEU A 477 -4.79 19.26 26.79
CA LEU A 477 -4.73 18.43 25.59
C LEU A 477 -3.28 17.94 25.46
N SER A 478 -3.07 16.63 25.52
CA SER A 478 -1.76 16.00 25.42
C SER A 478 -1.67 15.19 24.12
N PRO A 479 -0.49 15.13 23.49
CA PRO A 479 -0.27 14.22 22.38
C PRO A 479 -0.61 12.77 22.78
N SER A 480 -1.18 12.02 21.85
CA SER A 480 -1.42 10.59 21.99
C SER A 480 -1.04 9.90 20.68
N ILE A 481 -0.81 8.60 20.76
CA ILE A 481 -0.67 7.77 19.55
C ILE A 481 -1.97 7.88 18.75
N ALA A 482 -1.85 7.95 17.42
CA ALA A 482 -3.00 7.92 16.53
C ALA A 482 -3.83 6.65 16.79
N HIS A 483 -5.16 6.79 16.80
CA HIS A 483 -6.02 5.64 17.04
C HIS A 483 -5.82 4.59 15.93
N ALA A 484 -5.89 3.31 16.29
CA ALA A 484 -5.65 2.21 15.37
C ALA A 484 -6.97 1.60 14.90
N LEU A 485 -7.01 1.20 13.63
CA LEU A 485 -7.88 0.13 13.13
C LEU A 485 -7.00 -1.12 12.94
N LEU A 486 -7.00 -2.01 13.93
CA LEU A 486 -6.21 -3.23 13.91
C LEU A 486 -6.94 -4.32 13.12
N MET A 487 -6.44 -4.61 11.93
CA MET A 487 -6.99 -5.59 11.01
C MET A 487 -6.40 -6.97 11.30
N ASP A 488 -7.26 -7.98 11.43
CA ASP A 488 -6.87 -9.39 11.45
C ASP A 488 -6.05 -9.72 10.20
N VAL A 489 -6.61 -9.34 9.05
CA VAL A 489 -6.01 -9.45 7.72
C VAL A 489 -6.61 -8.36 6.81
N THR A 490 -5.76 -7.68 6.04
CA THR A 490 -6.18 -6.75 4.98
C THR A 490 -6.37 -7.47 3.66
N HIS A 491 -6.91 -6.79 2.66
CA HIS A 491 -7.16 -7.41 1.36
C HIS A 491 -5.88 -7.60 0.52
N ASP A 492 -4.77 -6.98 0.93
CA ASP A 492 -3.46 -7.08 0.28
C ASP A 492 -2.52 -8.07 0.98
N ASN A 493 -2.85 -8.49 2.20
CA ASN A 493 -2.08 -9.51 2.91
C ASN A 493 -2.15 -10.87 2.20
N GLN A 494 -1.08 -11.65 2.31
CA GLN A 494 -1.04 -13.05 1.92
C GLN A 494 -2.03 -13.88 2.76
N CYS A 495 -2.48 -15.00 2.22
CA CYS A 495 -3.42 -15.89 2.89
C CYS A 495 -2.81 -16.41 4.21
N PRO A 496 -3.44 -16.16 5.38
CA PRO A 496 -2.89 -16.59 6.66
C PRO A 496 -2.72 -18.12 6.78
N ILE A 497 -3.53 -18.89 6.07
CA ILE A 497 -3.45 -20.35 6.06
C ILE A 497 -2.19 -20.83 5.31
N GLU A 498 -1.77 -20.10 4.27
CA GLU A 498 -0.57 -20.43 3.46
C GLU A 498 0.73 -20.03 4.18
N VAL A 499 0.74 -18.87 4.86
CA VAL A 499 1.96 -18.32 5.47
C VAL A 499 2.11 -18.62 6.96
N ARG A 500 1.05 -19.08 7.63
CA ARG A 500 1.08 -19.53 9.03
C ARG A 500 0.61 -20.97 9.15
N SER A 501 -0.63 -21.17 9.58
CA SER A 501 -1.29 -22.46 9.57
C SER A 501 -2.81 -22.29 9.63
N ILE A 502 -3.54 -23.36 9.34
CA ILE A 502 -5.00 -23.40 9.48
C ILE A 502 -5.49 -23.19 10.92
N TYR A 503 -4.65 -23.43 11.92
CA TYR A 503 -5.04 -23.31 13.33
C TYR A 503 -4.87 -21.88 13.87
N ASP A 504 -4.21 -20.98 13.15
CA ASP A 504 -3.94 -19.61 13.60
C ASP A 504 -5.10 -18.59 13.51
N PRO A 505 -6.05 -18.69 12.55
CA PRO A 505 -7.08 -17.67 12.39
C PRO A 505 -7.90 -17.38 13.66
N LEU A 506 -8.29 -18.42 14.41
CA LEU A 506 -9.07 -18.29 15.64
C LEU A 506 -8.30 -17.57 16.78
N PRO A 507 -7.10 -18.01 17.19
CA PRO A 507 -6.32 -17.31 18.21
C PRO A 507 -5.90 -15.91 17.76
N SER A 508 -5.52 -15.72 16.49
CA SER A 508 -5.15 -14.40 15.98
C SER A 508 -6.29 -13.38 16.07
N THR A 509 -7.50 -13.76 15.66
CA THR A 509 -8.64 -12.83 15.74
C THR A 509 -9.11 -12.59 17.18
N ALA A 510 -8.96 -13.58 18.06
CA ALA A 510 -9.27 -13.42 19.48
C ALA A 510 -8.33 -12.41 20.16
N LEU A 511 -7.05 -12.47 19.84
CA LEU A 511 -6.03 -11.54 20.29
C LEU A 511 -6.30 -10.10 19.79
N VAL A 512 -6.58 -9.92 18.50
CA VAL A 512 -6.95 -8.62 17.93
C VAL A 512 -8.21 -8.05 18.60
N SER A 513 -9.22 -8.89 18.86
CA SER A 513 -10.47 -8.49 19.53
C SER A 513 -10.26 -7.99 20.97
N MET A 514 -9.13 -8.32 21.60
CA MET A 514 -8.78 -7.83 22.94
C MET A 514 -8.05 -6.50 22.95
N ALA A 515 -7.67 -5.93 21.79
CA ALA A 515 -7.15 -4.57 21.73
C ALA A 515 -8.26 -3.54 22.00
N SER A 516 -8.00 -2.49 22.80
CA SER A 516 -8.89 -1.33 22.98
C SER A 516 -8.83 -0.32 21.84
N CYS A 517 -8.98 -0.80 20.62
CA CYS A 517 -9.04 0.03 19.42
C CYS A 517 -10.09 -0.53 18.45
N ALA A 518 -10.29 0.12 17.30
CA ALA A 518 -11.16 -0.47 16.29
C ALA A 518 -10.51 -1.74 15.71
N THR A 519 -11.31 -2.74 15.39
CA THR A 519 -10.84 -3.99 14.78
C THR A 519 -11.52 -4.24 13.43
N GLY A 520 -10.87 -4.92 12.50
CA GLY A 520 -11.48 -5.30 11.23
C GLY A 520 -10.90 -6.58 10.63
N THR A 521 -11.55 -7.09 9.60
CA THR A 521 -11.12 -8.30 8.88
C THR A 521 -11.62 -8.26 7.44
N THR A 522 -10.90 -8.93 6.55
CA THR A 522 -11.29 -9.08 5.15
C THR A 522 -12.11 -10.36 4.96
N LYS A 523 -13.20 -10.26 4.20
CA LYS A 523 -14.06 -11.41 3.90
C LYS A 523 -13.26 -12.54 3.24
N GLY A 524 -13.48 -13.77 3.70
CA GLY A 524 -12.73 -14.95 3.29
C GLY A 524 -11.84 -15.49 4.42
N PHE A 525 -11.36 -14.61 5.30
CA PHE A 525 -10.61 -15.00 6.50
C PHE A 525 -11.46 -15.86 7.44
N ASP A 526 -12.62 -15.34 7.85
CA ASP A 526 -13.50 -16.03 8.79
C ASP A 526 -14.13 -17.29 8.20
N ASP A 527 -14.23 -17.33 6.86
CA ASP A 527 -14.71 -18.47 6.08
C ASP A 527 -13.62 -19.55 5.89
N LEU A 528 -12.37 -19.32 6.33
CA LEU A 528 -11.20 -20.19 6.15
C LEU A 528 -10.87 -20.49 4.67
N VAL A 529 -10.81 -19.46 3.83
CA VAL A 529 -10.39 -19.57 2.43
C VAL A 529 -8.88 -19.88 2.36
N PRO A 530 -8.46 -21.05 1.83
CA PRO A 530 -7.09 -21.54 1.96
C PRO A 530 -6.15 -21.09 0.83
N HIS A 531 -6.45 -19.98 0.17
CA HIS A 531 -5.66 -19.44 -0.94
C HIS A 531 -5.79 -17.93 -1.00
N GLN A 532 -4.81 -17.25 -1.60
CA GLN A 532 -4.90 -15.80 -1.84
C GLN A 532 -6.10 -15.44 -2.74
N ILE A 533 -6.92 -14.48 -2.30
CA ILE A 533 -7.98 -13.89 -3.12
C ILE A 533 -7.38 -12.71 -3.88
N HIS A 534 -7.12 -12.89 -5.16
CA HIS A 534 -6.40 -11.89 -5.96
C HIS A 534 -7.35 -10.79 -6.47
N VAL A 535 -7.12 -9.54 -6.07
CA VAL A 535 -7.99 -8.40 -6.41
C VAL A 535 -8.11 -8.14 -7.92
N VAL A 536 -7.10 -8.50 -8.71
CA VAL A 536 -7.16 -8.40 -10.19
C VAL A 536 -7.80 -9.63 -10.83
N THR A 537 -7.27 -10.84 -10.60
CA THR A 537 -7.58 -12.03 -11.40
C THR A 537 -8.73 -12.88 -10.89
N ASP A 538 -9.20 -12.71 -9.65
CA ASP A 538 -10.31 -13.50 -9.12
C ASP A 538 -11.65 -12.90 -9.53
N ASP A 539 -12.43 -13.62 -10.35
CA ASP A 539 -13.75 -13.23 -10.85
C ASP A 539 -14.91 -13.95 -10.15
N ARG A 540 -14.60 -14.78 -9.14
CA ARG A 540 -15.56 -15.61 -8.43
C ARG A 540 -16.34 -14.81 -7.39
N LEU A 541 -17.55 -15.29 -7.09
CA LEU A 541 -18.42 -14.68 -6.10
C LEU A 541 -18.14 -15.21 -4.69
N TYR A 542 -18.27 -14.35 -3.68
CA TYR A 542 -18.26 -14.85 -2.31
C TYR A 542 -19.46 -15.75 -2.02
N CYS A 543 -19.24 -16.81 -1.24
CA CYS A 543 -20.34 -17.62 -0.73
C CYS A 543 -21.30 -16.81 0.16
N SER A 544 -22.60 -17.09 0.01
CA SER A 544 -23.64 -16.61 0.94
C SER A 544 -23.41 -17.22 2.32
N TRP A 545 -23.58 -16.41 3.37
CA TRP A 545 -23.59 -16.88 4.75
C TRP A 545 -24.91 -17.58 5.12
N ASN A 546 -26.00 -17.37 4.36
CA ASN A 546 -27.23 -18.12 4.53
C ASN A 546 -27.46 -19.11 3.37
N PRO A 547 -27.29 -20.43 3.57
CA PRO A 547 -27.52 -21.43 2.54
C PRO A 547 -29.00 -21.73 2.27
N GLU A 548 -29.96 -21.24 3.07
CA GLU A 548 -31.40 -21.50 2.86
C GLU A 548 -31.94 -20.96 1.53
N THR A 549 -31.24 -20.02 0.89
CA THR A 549 -31.56 -19.54 -0.47
C THR A 549 -30.97 -20.38 -1.60
N ALA A 550 -30.13 -21.37 -1.29
CA ALA A 550 -29.69 -22.40 -2.23
C ALA A 550 -30.56 -23.64 -2.00
N ALA A 551 -31.37 -23.99 -3.00
CA ALA A 551 -32.39 -25.04 -2.89
C ALA A 551 -31.87 -26.34 -2.23
N GLY A 552 -32.46 -26.69 -1.08
CA GLY A 552 -32.63 -28.08 -0.63
C GLY A 552 -31.48 -28.75 0.13
N SER A 553 -31.12 -28.24 1.32
CA SER A 553 -30.50 -29.12 2.33
C SER A 553 -30.92 -28.76 3.77
N ASP A 554 -31.18 -29.81 4.55
CA ASP A 554 -31.63 -29.80 5.94
C ASP A 554 -30.73 -29.01 6.90
N SER A 555 -31.37 -28.44 7.93
CA SER A 555 -30.78 -27.55 8.93
C SER A 555 -29.66 -28.22 9.74
N ARG A 556 -28.49 -27.57 9.83
CA ARG A 556 -27.67 -27.33 11.05
C ARG A 556 -26.30 -26.74 10.64
N SER A 557 -25.99 -25.57 11.19
CA SER A 557 -24.79 -24.71 11.03
C SER A 557 -24.91 -23.59 10.00
N THR A 558 -25.52 -22.48 10.43
CA THR A 558 -25.54 -21.15 9.77
C THR A 558 -24.16 -20.50 9.67
N TYR A 559 -23.15 -21.02 10.37
CA TYR A 559 -21.79 -20.46 10.42
C TYR A 559 -20.79 -21.41 9.75
N ARG A 560 -19.87 -20.84 8.95
CA ARG A 560 -18.73 -21.51 8.32
C ARG A 560 -17.43 -21.04 8.95
N GLY A 561 -16.38 -21.86 8.88
CA GLY A 561 -15.07 -21.53 9.42
C GLY A 561 -15.12 -21.09 10.89
N ILE A 562 -14.61 -19.90 11.18
CA ILE A 562 -14.58 -19.31 12.53
C ILE A 562 -15.66 -18.26 12.78
N LEU A 563 -16.64 -18.10 11.88
CA LEU A 563 -17.64 -17.03 11.96
C LEU A 563 -18.40 -17.00 13.30
N ALA A 564 -18.74 -18.17 13.86
CA ALA A 564 -19.42 -18.25 15.15
C ALA A 564 -18.54 -17.72 16.31
N ALA A 565 -17.24 -18.02 16.29
CA ALA A 565 -16.29 -17.47 17.25
C ALA A 565 -16.08 -15.98 17.04
N LYS A 566 -15.95 -15.52 15.78
CA LYS A 566 -15.85 -14.08 15.46
C LYS A 566 -17.08 -13.32 15.97
N ALA A 567 -18.27 -13.92 15.90
CA ALA A 567 -19.50 -13.37 16.49
C ALA A 567 -19.34 -13.10 17.99
N ALA A 568 -18.95 -14.14 18.73
CA ALA A 568 -18.77 -14.07 20.18
C ALA A 568 -17.69 -13.05 20.57
N LEU A 569 -16.56 -13.04 19.84
CA LEU A 569 -15.46 -12.11 20.07
C LEU A 569 -15.83 -10.65 19.77
N ASN A 570 -16.58 -10.39 18.69
CA ASN A 570 -17.09 -9.05 18.38
C ASN A 570 -18.06 -8.56 19.48
N ASN A 571 -18.94 -9.44 19.98
CA ASN A 571 -19.87 -9.12 21.06
C ASN A 571 -19.11 -8.81 22.36
N LEU A 572 -18.09 -9.61 22.67
CA LEU A 572 -17.20 -9.39 23.81
C LEU A 572 -16.48 -8.03 23.67
N HIS A 573 -15.80 -7.80 22.55
CA HIS A 573 -15.09 -6.56 22.27
C HIS A 573 -15.98 -5.33 22.45
N GLN A 574 -17.19 -5.35 21.87
CA GLN A 574 -18.16 -4.28 22.01
C GLN A 574 -18.59 -4.06 23.46
N THR A 575 -18.87 -5.15 24.18
CA THR A 575 -19.31 -5.11 25.59
C THR A 575 -18.22 -4.51 26.48
N LEU A 576 -16.96 -4.92 26.27
CA LEU A 576 -15.79 -4.39 26.99
C LEU A 576 -15.58 -2.90 26.71
N GLY A 577 -15.64 -2.50 25.43
CA GLY A 577 -15.54 -1.08 25.04
C GLY A 577 -16.63 -0.22 25.67
N ARG A 578 -17.89 -0.65 25.62
CA ARG A 578 -19.03 0.07 26.23
C ARG A 578 -18.97 0.13 27.75
N SER A 579 -18.38 -0.86 28.39
CA SER A 579 -18.28 -0.97 29.85
C SER A 579 -16.99 -0.35 30.41
N GLY A 580 -16.21 0.34 29.58
CA GLY A 580 -15.03 1.09 30.01
C GLY A 580 -13.84 0.20 30.39
N TYR A 581 -13.66 -0.94 29.73
CA TYR A 581 -12.46 -1.77 29.87
C TYR A 581 -11.31 -1.22 29.02
N THR A 582 -10.81 -0.06 29.40
CA THR A 582 -9.85 0.75 28.62
C THR A 582 -8.38 0.40 28.87
N GLN A 583 -8.09 -0.37 29.92
CA GLN A 583 -6.73 -0.76 30.26
C GLN A 583 -6.38 -2.14 29.73
N VAL A 584 -5.15 -2.34 29.24
CA VAL A 584 -4.66 -3.59 28.67
C VAL A 584 -3.31 -4.00 29.25
N TYR A 585 -3.18 -5.29 29.51
CA TYR A 585 -1.94 -5.98 29.88
C TYR A 585 -1.79 -7.20 28.98
N VAL A 586 -0.59 -7.41 28.45
CA VAL A 586 -0.27 -8.53 27.56
C VAL A 586 0.86 -9.32 28.21
N ASP A 587 0.64 -10.61 28.36
CA ASP A 587 1.57 -11.55 28.96
C ASP A 587 1.89 -12.68 27.97
N GLN A 588 3.17 -12.97 27.79
CA GLN A 588 3.64 -14.07 26.95
C GLN A 588 3.92 -15.27 27.86
N LEU A 589 2.99 -16.23 27.91
CA LEU A 589 3.09 -17.39 28.80
C LEU A 589 4.07 -18.45 28.28
N ASP A 590 4.15 -18.57 26.96
CA ASP A 590 5.07 -19.46 26.24
C ASP A 590 5.26 -18.93 24.80
N GLU A 591 6.16 -19.49 24.00
CA GLU A 591 6.45 -19.10 22.61
C GLU A 591 5.19 -18.89 21.77
N ASN A 592 4.15 -19.71 21.97
CA ASN A 592 2.90 -19.67 21.20
C ASN A 592 1.66 -19.33 22.03
N ILE A 593 1.81 -18.90 23.29
CA ILE A 593 0.67 -18.66 24.19
C ILE A 593 0.74 -17.24 24.74
N ILE A 594 -0.31 -16.47 24.49
CA ILE A 594 -0.45 -15.08 24.91
C ILE A 594 -1.71 -14.95 25.76
N ALA A 595 -1.58 -14.30 26.91
CA ALA A 595 -2.71 -13.85 27.71
C ALA A 595 -2.87 -12.33 27.58
N VAL A 596 -4.07 -11.88 27.22
CA VAL A 596 -4.42 -10.46 27.15
C VAL A 596 -5.49 -10.17 28.19
N THR A 597 -5.18 -9.28 29.12
CA THR A 597 -6.13 -8.77 30.10
C THR A 597 -6.67 -7.43 29.65
N ARG A 598 -7.99 -7.30 29.54
CA ARG A 598 -8.68 -6.00 29.51
C ARG A 598 -9.23 -5.69 30.89
N HIS A 599 -8.95 -4.51 31.43
CA HIS A 599 -9.36 -4.10 32.77
C HIS A 599 -10.19 -2.81 32.73
N SER A 600 -11.22 -2.77 33.57
CA SER A 600 -12.06 -1.58 33.77
C SER A 600 -11.59 -0.82 35.02
N PRO A 601 -10.93 0.35 34.89
CA PRO A 601 -10.46 1.11 36.05
C PRO A 601 -11.59 1.64 36.94
N GLY A 602 -12.83 1.71 36.43
CA GLY A 602 -14.00 2.15 37.20
C GLY A 602 -14.66 1.05 38.01
N SER A 603 -14.73 -0.18 37.48
CA SER A 603 -15.39 -1.32 38.14
C SER A 603 -14.43 -2.29 38.81
N HIS A 604 -13.14 -2.19 38.52
CA HIS A 604 -12.08 -3.13 38.90
C HIS A 604 -12.30 -4.57 38.44
N LYS A 605 -13.19 -4.78 37.46
CA LYS A 605 -13.36 -6.06 36.79
C LYS A 605 -12.38 -6.21 35.63
N SER A 606 -11.94 -7.42 35.39
CA SER A 606 -11.05 -7.78 34.29
C SER A 606 -11.73 -8.80 33.37
N VAL A 607 -11.26 -8.89 32.13
CA VAL A 607 -11.47 -10.04 31.27
C VAL A 607 -10.11 -10.48 30.77
N ILE A 608 -9.78 -11.74 30.99
CA ILE A 608 -8.49 -12.32 30.61
C ILE A 608 -8.75 -13.31 29.49
N LEU A 609 -8.18 -13.07 28.31
CA LEU A 609 -8.24 -13.99 27.17
C LEU A 609 -6.87 -14.62 26.97
N VAL A 610 -6.81 -15.95 26.99
CA VAL A 610 -5.62 -16.72 26.65
C VAL A 610 -5.81 -17.32 25.27
N ALA A 611 -4.84 -17.14 24.39
CA ALA A 611 -4.84 -17.67 23.03
C ALA A 611 -3.56 -18.46 22.78
N ARG A 612 -3.70 -19.66 22.21
CA ARG A 612 -2.57 -20.44 21.70
C ARG A 612 -2.50 -20.35 20.18
N THR A 613 -1.59 -19.51 19.69
CA THR A 613 -1.36 -19.24 18.27
C THR A 613 -0.70 -20.43 17.56
N ALA A 614 -0.68 -20.39 16.23
CA ALA A 614 -0.08 -21.41 15.40
C ALA A 614 0.56 -20.80 14.15
N PHE A 615 1.58 -19.96 14.37
CA PHE A 615 2.37 -19.31 13.31
C PHE A 615 3.10 -20.31 12.42
N ASN A 616 3.35 -21.52 12.93
CA ASN A 616 3.88 -22.65 12.18
C ASN A 616 2.87 -23.80 12.19
N HIS A 617 2.94 -24.67 11.18
CA HIS A 617 2.16 -25.90 11.16
C HIS A 617 2.50 -26.78 12.37
N PRO A 618 1.54 -27.09 13.26
CA PRO A 618 1.83 -27.91 14.43
C PRO A 618 2.11 -29.36 14.02
N GLU A 619 3.15 -29.96 14.60
CA GLU A 619 3.46 -31.39 14.40
C GLU A 619 2.30 -32.29 14.87
N ASN A 620 1.66 -31.89 15.98
CA ASN A 620 0.47 -32.55 16.50
C ASN A 620 -0.58 -31.50 16.90
N ALA A 621 -1.63 -31.39 16.09
CA ALA A 621 -2.73 -30.45 16.29
C ALA A 621 -3.55 -30.70 17.57
N ASN A 622 -3.41 -31.86 18.23
CA ASN A 622 -4.14 -32.19 19.45
C ASN A 622 -3.26 -32.12 20.70
N TYR A 623 -2.00 -31.72 20.57
CA TYR A 623 -1.05 -31.72 21.68
C TYR A 623 -1.20 -30.48 22.56
N THR A 624 -1.64 -30.65 23.81
CA THR A 624 -1.57 -29.59 24.83
C THR A 624 -0.13 -29.36 25.28
N GLY A 625 0.60 -30.43 25.60
CA GLY A 625 1.90 -30.29 26.26
C GLY A 625 1.82 -29.65 27.64
N HIS A 626 2.96 -29.16 28.14
CA HIS A 626 3.02 -28.40 29.38
C HIS A 626 2.79 -26.92 29.08
N VAL A 627 1.75 -26.34 29.68
CA VAL A 627 1.50 -24.90 29.70
C VAL A 627 1.61 -24.46 31.15
N ALA A 628 2.40 -23.41 31.41
CA ALA A 628 2.56 -22.90 32.77
C ALA A 628 1.19 -22.46 33.34
N PRO A 629 0.89 -22.77 34.62
CA PRO A 629 -0.35 -22.33 35.24
C PRO A 629 -0.42 -20.79 35.27
N LEU A 630 -1.63 -20.25 35.06
CA LEU A 630 -1.86 -18.81 35.11
C LEU A 630 -2.40 -18.41 36.49
N CYS A 631 -1.68 -17.54 37.19
CA CYS A 631 -2.14 -16.96 38.45
C CYS A 631 -3.04 -15.75 38.17
N ILE A 632 -4.31 -15.83 38.57
CA ILE A 632 -5.30 -14.77 38.38
C ILE A 632 -5.57 -14.10 39.74
N PRO A 633 -5.23 -12.81 39.91
CA PRO A 633 -5.64 -12.06 41.09
C PRO A 633 -7.16 -11.85 41.10
N GLY A 634 -7.79 -12.15 42.24
CA GLY A 634 -9.24 -12.03 42.43
C GLY A 634 -9.98 -13.35 42.27
N GLN A 635 -11.27 -13.26 41.91
CA GLN A 635 -12.17 -14.39 41.76
C GLN A 635 -12.67 -14.46 40.32
N VAL A 636 -12.45 -15.59 39.66
CA VAL A 636 -13.03 -15.89 38.35
C VAL A 636 -14.53 -16.17 38.52
N GLU A 637 -15.36 -15.35 37.87
CA GLU A 637 -16.83 -15.43 37.91
C GLU A 637 -17.37 -16.47 36.91
N GLU A 638 -16.84 -16.47 35.69
CA GLU A 638 -17.30 -17.31 34.59
C GLU A 638 -16.24 -17.49 33.50
N ILE A 639 -16.43 -18.49 32.64
CA ILE A 639 -15.77 -18.59 31.34
C ILE A 639 -16.73 -18.00 30.32
N ILE A 640 -16.37 -16.84 29.76
CA ILE A 640 -17.15 -16.14 28.73
C ILE A 640 -17.17 -16.96 27.44
N LEU A 641 -16.01 -17.45 27.03
CA LEU A 641 -15.81 -18.20 25.79
C LEU A 641 -14.68 -19.21 26.01
N GLU A 642 -14.88 -20.44 25.59
CA GLU A 642 -13.77 -21.34 25.24
C GLU A 642 -14.05 -21.88 23.84
N ALA A 643 -13.05 -21.84 22.98
CA ALA A 643 -13.20 -22.26 21.60
C ALA A 643 -11.90 -22.82 21.05
N ARG A 644 -12.00 -23.83 20.19
CA ARG A 644 -10.86 -24.37 19.45
C ARG A 644 -11.28 -24.74 18.04
N LEU A 645 -10.34 -24.64 17.12
CA LEU A 645 -10.53 -25.17 15.78
C LEU A 645 -10.27 -26.68 15.77
N VAL A 646 -11.23 -27.45 15.31
CA VAL A 646 -11.14 -28.92 15.22
C VAL A 646 -11.23 -29.38 13.78
N SER A 647 -10.44 -30.39 13.43
CA SER A 647 -10.57 -31.08 12.15
C SER A 647 -11.74 -32.05 12.18
N LYS A 648 -12.47 -32.16 11.07
CA LYS A 648 -13.55 -33.12 10.89
C LYS A 648 -13.36 -33.96 9.65
N ASP A 649 -13.95 -35.14 9.66
CA ASP A 649 -13.98 -36.00 8.47
C ASP A 649 -14.87 -35.34 7.40
N ALA A 650 -14.21 -34.77 6.38
CA ALA A 650 -14.85 -34.08 5.28
C ALA A 650 -14.05 -34.32 3.99
N PRO A 651 -14.67 -34.16 2.81
CA PRO A 651 -13.96 -34.25 1.54
C PRO A 651 -12.79 -33.26 1.47
N PHE A 652 -11.73 -33.65 0.76
CA PHE A 652 -10.62 -32.75 0.45
C PHE A 652 -11.13 -31.46 -0.18
N TYR A 653 -10.48 -30.35 0.17
CA TYR A 653 -10.80 -29.06 -0.38
C TYR A 653 -10.75 -29.07 -1.90
N LYS A 654 -11.86 -28.62 -2.51
CA LYS A 654 -11.94 -28.36 -3.94
C LYS A 654 -12.28 -26.90 -4.15
N LYS A 655 -11.38 -26.17 -4.80
CA LYS A 655 -11.60 -24.79 -5.21
C LYS A 655 -12.78 -24.75 -6.19
N SER A 656 -13.78 -23.91 -5.90
CA SER A 656 -14.90 -23.69 -6.81
C SER A 656 -14.49 -22.73 -7.93
N ASP A 657 -14.98 -23.02 -9.14
CA ASP A 657 -14.78 -22.21 -10.34
C ASP A 657 -15.65 -20.95 -10.36
N THR A 658 -16.70 -20.90 -9.53
CA THR A 658 -17.68 -19.79 -9.53
C THR A 658 -17.73 -19.04 -8.22
N HIS A 659 -17.28 -19.67 -7.13
CA HIS A 659 -17.36 -19.09 -5.80
C HIS A 659 -16.03 -19.16 -5.05
N ILE A 660 -15.78 -18.16 -4.21
CA ILE A 660 -14.73 -18.18 -3.21
C ILE A 660 -15.27 -18.97 -2.02
N ASN A 661 -14.91 -20.26 -1.96
CA ASN A 661 -15.29 -21.18 -0.90
C ASN A 661 -14.11 -21.45 0.04
N GLY A 662 -14.39 -21.56 1.34
CA GLY A 662 -13.42 -21.95 2.35
C GLY A 662 -13.42 -23.43 2.68
N LEU A 663 -12.54 -23.81 3.61
CA LEU A 663 -12.36 -25.17 4.07
C LEU A 663 -13.60 -25.66 4.84
N THR A 664 -14.10 -26.83 4.45
CA THR A 664 -15.19 -27.51 5.16
C THR A 664 -14.66 -28.56 6.14
N SER A 665 -13.40 -28.98 6.04
CA SER A 665 -12.76 -29.98 6.92
C SER A 665 -12.41 -29.46 8.31
N PHE A 666 -12.75 -28.22 8.62
CA PHE A 666 -12.56 -27.62 9.94
C PHE A 666 -13.86 -26.99 10.43
N GLU A 667 -14.03 -26.97 11.74
CA GLU A 667 -15.09 -26.25 12.42
C GLU A 667 -14.64 -25.80 13.80
N VAL A 668 -15.36 -24.85 14.38
CA VAL A 668 -15.09 -24.38 15.73
C VAL A 668 -15.93 -25.18 16.73
N ASP A 669 -15.25 -25.87 17.65
CA ASP A 669 -15.84 -26.41 18.89
C ASP A 669 -15.80 -25.30 19.93
N MET A 670 -16.96 -24.69 20.24
CA MET A 670 -17.06 -23.56 21.16
C MET A 670 -18.20 -23.69 22.19
N ARG A 671 -17.97 -23.13 23.38
CA ARG A 671 -18.95 -22.95 24.44
C ARG A 671 -18.84 -21.54 24.99
N GLN A 672 -19.97 -20.97 25.42
CA GLN A 672 -20.06 -19.60 25.93
C GLN A 672 -20.78 -19.58 27.28
N HIS A 673 -20.41 -18.64 28.15
CA HIS A 673 -21.04 -18.40 29.46
C HIS A 673 -21.20 -19.67 30.30
N ILE A 674 -20.10 -20.39 30.50
CA ILE A 674 -20.09 -21.62 31.31
C ILE A 674 -19.40 -21.39 32.65
N GLN A 675 -19.73 -22.27 33.60
CA GLN A 675 -19.03 -22.34 34.87
C GLN A 675 -17.71 -23.09 34.71
N ILE A 676 -16.73 -22.73 35.54
CA ILE A 676 -15.34 -23.22 35.44
C ILE A 676 -15.26 -24.74 35.53
N PHE A 677 -16.04 -25.35 36.44
CA PHE A 677 -16.10 -26.82 36.58
C PHE A 677 -16.65 -27.55 35.34
N SER A 678 -17.23 -26.82 34.38
CA SER A 678 -17.73 -27.38 33.10
C SER A 678 -16.74 -27.20 31.95
N SER A 679 -15.62 -26.51 32.20
CA SER A 679 -14.53 -26.32 31.24
C SER A 679 -13.97 -27.68 30.79
N LYS A 680 -13.56 -27.76 29.52
CA LYS A 680 -12.73 -28.89 29.05
C LYS A 680 -11.28 -28.47 28.85
N MET A 681 -11.01 -27.17 28.82
CA MET A 681 -9.68 -26.66 28.52
C MET A 681 -8.85 -26.44 29.79
N VAL A 682 -9.49 -26.13 30.92
CA VAL A 682 -8.81 -25.66 32.13
C VAL A 682 -9.44 -26.18 33.42
N GLU A 683 -8.65 -26.25 34.47
CA GLU A 683 -9.06 -26.50 35.86
C GLU A 683 -8.61 -25.32 36.74
N LEU A 684 -9.30 -25.08 37.85
CA LEU A 684 -9.04 -23.95 38.74
C LEU A 684 -8.81 -24.42 40.16
N HIS A 685 -7.73 -23.93 40.76
CA HIS A 685 -7.32 -24.22 42.11
C HIS A 685 -7.25 -22.92 42.92
N ASN A 686 -7.74 -22.95 44.16
CA ASN A 686 -7.54 -21.84 45.08
C ASN A 686 -6.15 -21.99 45.70
N MET A 687 -5.34 -20.93 45.62
CA MET A 687 -4.07 -20.87 46.32
C MET A 687 -4.28 -20.19 47.66
N ASP A 688 -3.94 -20.88 48.75
CA ASP A 688 -3.84 -20.27 50.08
C ASP A 688 -2.56 -19.43 50.12
N ASP A 689 -2.62 -18.18 49.66
CA ASP A 689 -1.49 -17.27 49.81
C ASP A 689 -1.34 -16.86 51.29
N LYS A 690 -0.11 -16.91 51.80
CA LYS A 690 0.23 -16.58 53.19
C LYS A 690 -0.04 -15.11 53.54
N ALA A 691 -0.29 -14.28 52.52
CA ALA A 691 -0.60 -12.85 52.63
C ALA A 691 -2.10 -12.53 52.77
N GLY A 692 -3.01 -13.50 52.56
CA GLY A 692 -4.46 -13.28 52.64
C GLY A 692 -5.10 -12.66 51.39
N ASP A 693 -4.33 -12.51 50.30
CA ASP A 693 -4.84 -12.09 49.00
C ASP A 693 -5.47 -13.28 48.26
N LEU A 694 -6.65 -13.07 47.66
CA LEU A 694 -7.32 -14.10 46.85
C LEU A 694 -6.64 -14.20 45.48
N VAL A 695 -5.88 -15.26 45.27
CA VAL A 695 -5.27 -15.62 43.98
C VAL A 695 -5.77 -17.01 43.60
N GLN A 696 -6.23 -17.16 42.36
CA GLN A 696 -6.64 -18.44 41.80
C GLN A 696 -5.64 -18.89 40.74
N GLU A 697 -5.21 -20.14 40.83
CA GLU A 697 -4.32 -20.78 39.87
C GLU A 697 -5.15 -21.52 38.83
N LEU A 698 -4.84 -21.29 37.55
CA LEU A 698 -5.55 -21.85 36.43
C LEU A 698 -4.62 -22.77 35.63
N ASP A 699 -4.95 -24.06 35.63
CA ASP A 699 -4.21 -25.12 34.97
C ASP A 699 -4.82 -25.45 33.61
N PHE A 700 -3.99 -25.61 32.58
CA PHE A 700 -4.45 -25.96 31.24
C PHE A 700 -4.42 -27.48 31.02
N VAL A 701 -5.59 -28.07 30.87
CA VAL A 701 -5.79 -29.53 30.68
C VAL A 701 -5.86 -29.90 29.20
N SER A 702 -6.64 -29.16 28.40
CA SER A 702 -6.81 -29.41 26.97
C SER A 702 -6.78 -28.10 26.18
N PHE A 703 -5.58 -27.64 25.88
CA PHE A 703 -5.36 -26.34 25.22
C PHE A 703 -4.42 -26.46 24.02
N PRO A 704 -4.76 -27.24 22.97
CA PRO A 704 -3.92 -27.45 21.80
C PRO A 704 -3.78 -26.20 20.92
N PRO A 705 -2.86 -26.18 19.93
CA PRO A 705 -2.74 -25.07 18.96
C PRO A 705 -4.09 -24.71 18.31
N GLY A 706 -4.38 -23.41 18.20
CA GLY A 706 -5.67 -22.93 17.70
C GLY A 706 -6.79 -22.89 18.74
N SER A 707 -6.44 -22.86 20.04
CA SER A 707 -7.39 -22.74 21.15
C SER A 707 -7.40 -21.34 21.74
N VAL A 708 -8.57 -20.92 22.22
CA VAL A 708 -8.81 -19.65 22.90
C VAL A 708 -9.73 -19.86 24.09
N ILE A 709 -9.48 -19.14 25.18
CA ILE A 709 -10.36 -19.13 26.36
C ILE A 709 -10.37 -17.74 26.99
N ALA A 710 -11.55 -17.26 27.38
CA ALA A 710 -11.76 -15.96 27.99
C ALA A 710 -12.50 -16.07 29.34
N PHE A 711 -11.94 -15.44 30.36
CA PHE A 711 -12.42 -15.43 31.74
C PHE A 711 -12.88 -14.04 32.16
N LYS A 712 -13.77 -13.97 33.14
CA LYS A 712 -14.21 -12.72 33.77
C LYS A 712 -13.95 -12.73 35.27
#